data_AF-A0A3D5M322-F1
#
_entry.id   AF-A0A3D5M322-F1
#
_cell.length_a   1.000
_cell.length_b   1.000
_cell.length_c   1.000
_cell.angle_alpha   90.00
_cell.angle_beta   90.00
_cell.angle_gamma   90.00
#
_symmetry.space_group_name_H-M   'P 1'
#
loop_
_entity.id
_entity.type
_entity.pdbx_description
1 polymer ?
#
loop_
_entity_poly.entity_id
_entity_poly.type
_entity_poly.pdbx_seq_one_letter_code
_entity_poly.pdbx_strand_id
1 'polypeptide(L)'
;MDLPPILNRGPVGIDLREIEKRWQEIWQHHPLKSPVAEEAEDNAPLEADSTLRAPSESSAQEVTEEDSPTHEGDLDPSTQPKLGQDQISEDHSSNQGISPQEERHSNDASISEHQEGREDHDAGSGFAENLKSSDETMPLTDRSPEKTPVEDQQRKGPKTFFCLDMFPYPSLDGFSVSQLRGIATNDVVARYQQSRGRRVLRPIGWDSFQASVEEEARQNKISPNQVVERGIERMQKQLRRFGTLVHWDHEVDTSNPKDYRWSQWLFLQLLDKGHVHHDDAGWKVAITDYAEPLHTGLKHLKWPPRTKALQRNWIGRREGCRLILKASSELYDGWEEFDVFCRRIEALPESSFVVLCPEHPLLEQIVDPIQADEVRELQDRTLKLGERERMANRAHSDGVATGAYALNPSTLQHIPIWVSSYVMPDIRFGAILGMPDENEAHKEFAVRHGIPLKAGGQSSSRRRRRPTRRRPGADSGAEKKGLQGSLEVRGVTESYIDYKLHDWVFDRQRFWGVPIPIIECEDCGKVPVPESDLPVRLPDVEELVEVAEGQNPLTAFDDWMQTKCPECGKASLRSSDTMPDWIGSCWGHLRCLDPKNETVIARQELLNIWTPANLCVGGIEHAELHLMYVRFVSHFLADIGMTPRQEPYRRLFNQGRIRSQETDGIDDAEASRRGPRVIAEEYLDRYGADALRLHLLFMGPPQDHSEWSDEGLKGCARFLQRTHETIKGRIGKGKFVSRNVLVAKHRLIRRVSRAIRTFRLNKAVSAFMEFVKLLRGDEFSMEEVDKATLKTFTVLLAPFAPHMAHEIWDLLGEKSDITQEPWPEHSNELLQPTEVQLAVFVNESLVDRMTVELEASKTQVIDQALELKSVKDRTGGKSADRVVHVPDRLLKLIYTESGQEKEQPPEKSAEPFFDPNM
;
A
#
# COMPACT_ATOMS: atom_id res chain seq x y z
N MET A 1 43.09 8.08 7.34
CA MET A 1 43.70 6.77 7.06
C MET A 1 43.68 6.61 5.56
N ASP A 2 44.84 6.62 4.93
CA ASP A 2 45.00 6.62 3.48
C ASP A 2 44.49 5.30 2.88
N LEU A 3 43.47 5.38 2.02
CA LEU A 3 42.97 4.27 1.21
C LEU A 3 44.07 3.83 0.24
N PRO A 4 44.34 2.52 0.09
CA PRO A 4 45.43 2.03 -0.74
C PRO A 4 45.15 2.26 -2.24
N PRO A 5 46.20 2.28 -3.10
CA PRO A 5 46.08 2.67 -4.49
C PRO A 5 45.21 1.67 -5.27
N ILE A 6 44.28 2.23 -6.03
CA ILE A 6 43.40 1.56 -6.98
C ILE A 6 44.22 0.60 -7.87
N LEU A 7 44.06 -0.70 -7.64
CA LEU A 7 44.53 -1.74 -8.55
C LEU A 7 43.67 -1.70 -9.81
N ASN A 8 44.16 -0.93 -10.75
CA ASN A 8 43.68 -0.83 -12.11
C ASN A 8 44.07 -2.09 -12.90
N ARG A 9 43.12 -2.58 -13.70
CA ARG A 9 43.20 -3.57 -14.82
C ARG A 9 42.90 -5.05 -14.54
N GLY A 10 41.67 -5.44 -14.93
CA GLY A 10 41.34 -6.72 -15.59
C GLY A 10 39.83 -7.02 -15.63
N PRO A 11 39.25 -7.63 -16.71
CA PRO A 11 39.81 -8.06 -18.00
C PRO A 11 39.34 -7.19 -19.18
N VAL A 12 39.87 -7.47 -20.38
CA VAL A 12 39.47 -6.92 -21.68
C VAL A 12 37.93 -6.92 -21.82
N GLY A 13 37.31 -5.74 -21.83
CA GLY A 13 35.87 -5.56 -21.94
C GLY A 13 35.49 -4.07 -21.87
N ILE A 14 34.29 -3.70 -22.34
CA ILE A 14 33.81 -2.32 -22.30
C ILE A 14 33.64 -1.82 -20.85
N ASP A 15 34.02 -0.57 -20.57
CA ASP A 15 33.78 0.06 -19.27
C ASP A 15 32.31 0.52 -19.19
N LEU A 16 31.53 -0.09 -18.30
CA LEU A 16 30.11 0.23 -18.13
C LEU A 16 29.89 1.67 -17.67
N ARG A 17 30.88 2.28 -17.01
CA ARG A 17 30.81 3.68 -16.54
C ARG A 17 31.01 4.66 -17.70
N GLU A 18 31.76 4.27 -18.72
CA GLU A 18 31.90 5.08 -19.94
C GLU A 18 30.60 5.06 -20.76
N ILE A 19 29.86 3.94 -20.75
CA ILE A 19 28.50 3.89 -21.30
C ILE A 19 27.56 4.80 -20.52
N GLU A 20 27.58 4.71 -19.19
CA GLU A 20 26.78 5.58 -18.30
C GLU A 20 27.06 7.07 -18.57
N LYS A 21 28.34 7.45 -18.66
CA LYS A 21 28.75 8.84 -18.91
C LYS A 21 28.26 9.35 -20.26
N ARG A 22 28.43 8.57 -21.34
CA ARG A 22 27.93 8.93 -22.68
C ARG A 22 26.41 9.06 -22.68
N TRP A 23 25.71 8.14 -22.01
CA TRP A 23 24.27 8.23 -21.84
C TRP A 23 23.88 9.53 -21.12
N GLN A 24 24.56 9.90 -20.03
CA GLN A 24 24.30 11.16 -19.33
C GLN A 24 24.53 12.40 -20.20
N GLU A 25 25.62 12.45 -20.97
CA GLU A 25 25.90 13.56 -21.89
C GLU A 25 24.80 13.75 -22.95
N ILE A 26 24.16 12.65 -23.37
CA ILE A 26 23.06 12.70 -24.35
C ILE A 26 21.73 13.00 -23.66
N TRP A 27 21.40 12.32 -22.58
CA TRP A 27 20.06 12.30 -21.98
C TRP A 27 19.84 13.33 -20.86
N GLN A 28 20.88 13.86 -20.20
CA GLN A 28 20.70 14.92 -19.19
C GLN A 28 20.15 16.22 -19.80
N HIS A 29 20.33 16.43 -21.11
CA HIS A 29 19.84 17.61 -21.83
C HIS A 29 18.45 17.41 -22.46
N HIS A 30 17.85 16.23 -22.36
CA HIS A 30 16.50 15.93 -22.83
C HIS A 30 15.56 15.74 -21.64
N PRO A 31 15.01 16.82 -21.05
CA PRO A 31 14.04 16.70 -19.97
C PRO A 31 12.85 15.87 -20.45
N LEU A 32 12.46 14.87 -19.66
CA LEU A 32 11.24 14.10 -19.90
C LEU A 32 10.06 15.06 -19.90
N LYS A 33 9.33 15.13 -21.03
CA LYS A 33 8.11 15.93 -21.09
C LYS A 33 7.12 15.42 -20.05
N SER A 34 6.56 16.35 -19.28
CA SER A 34 5.52 16.00 -18.32
C SER A 34 4.26 15.53 -19.05
N PRO A 35 3.72 14.34 -18.73
CA PRO A 35 2.43 13.89 -19.27
C PRO A 35 1.23 14.65 -18.67
N VAL A 36 1.48 15.51 -17.67
CA VAL A 36 0.48 16.35 -17.01
C VAL A 36 0.36 17.71 -17.70
N ALA A 37 1.44 18.22 -18.30
CA ALA A 37 1.45 19.51 -18.98
C ALA A 37 0.68 19.50 -20.32
N GLU A 38 0.68 18.37 -21.05
CA GLU A 38 -0.06 18.22 -22.32
C GLU A 38 -1.59 18.44 -22.14
N GLU A 39 -2.13 18.25 -20.93
CA GLU A 39 -3.56 18.47 -20.65
C GLU A 39 -3.96 19.95 -20.52
N ALA A 40 -3.00 20.86 -20.29
CA ALA A 40 -3.28 22.29 -20.18
C ALA A 40 -3.41 22.97 -21.56
N GLU A 41 -2.75 22.43 -22.59
CA GLU A 41 -2.82 22.94 -23.97
C GLU A 41 -3.97 22.30 -24.76
N ASP A 42 -4.26 21.01 -24.57
CA ASP A 42 -5.34 20.30 -25.29
C ASP A 42 -6.76 20.63 -24.78
N ASN A 43 -6.89 21.29 -23.62
CA ASN A 43 -8.18 21.74 -23.05
C ASN A 43 -8.38 23.26 -23.13
N ALA A 44 -7.59 23.99 -23.93
CA ALA A 44 -7.98 25.34 -24.32
C ALA A 44 -9.38 25.27 -24.97
N PRO A 45 -10.36 26.08 -24.53
CA PRO A 45 -11.70 26.01 -25.09
C PRO A 45 -11.61 26.24 -26.60
N LEU A 46 -11.98 25.20 -27.36
CA LEU A 46 -12.26 25.32 -28.79
C LEU A 46 -13.22 26.50 -28.95
N GLU A 47 -12.76 27.56 -29.61
CA GLU A 47 -13.62 28.69 -29.97
C GLU A 47 -14.87 28.11 -30.63
N ALA A 48 -16.03 28.42 -30.03
CA ALA A 48 -17.31 27.96 -30.51
C ALA A 48 -17.53 28.50 -31.93
N ASP A 49 -17.52 27.57 -32.89
CA ASP A 49 -18.00 27.76 -34.24
C ASP A 49 -19.46 28.25 -34.16
N SER A 50 -19.64 29.57 -34.36
CA SER A 50 -20.91 30.26 -34.24
C SER A 50 -21.71 30.12 -35.54
N THR A 51 -22.24 28.92 -35.76
CA THR A 51 -23.29 28.71 -36.76
C THR A 51 -24.48 28.00 -36.12
N LEU A 52 -25.52 28.76 -35.77
CA LEU A 52 -26.93 28.50 -36.10
C LEU A 52 -27.92 29.46 -35.40
N ARG A 53 -28.44 30.39 -36.21
CA ARG A 53 -29.83 30.92 -36.30
C ARG A 53 -30.50 31.55 -35.07
N ALA A 54 -30.54 32.89 -35.11
CA ALA A 54 -31.67 33.69 -34.65
C ALA A 54 -32.79 33.74 -35.71
N PRO A 55 -34.08 33.96 -35.34
CA PRO A 55 -35.12 34.40 -36.27
C PRO A 55 -35.42 35.91 -36.15
N SER A 56 -35.58 36.53 -37.33
CA SER A 56 -36.44 37.68 -37.72
C SER A 56 -36.32 39.01 -36.91
N GLU A 57 -36.25 40.21 -37.51
CA GLU A 57 -36.79 40.67 -38.79
C GLU A 57 -36.23 42.07 -39.15
N SER A 58 -36.01 42.27 -40.46
CA SER A 58 -36.06 43.51 -41.26
C SER A 58 -35.66 44.88 -40.66
N SER A 59 -34.69 45.56 -41.27
CA SER A 59 -34.93 46.49 -42.41
C SER A 59 -33.71 47.38 -42.73
N ALA A 60 -33.47 47.57 -44.04
CA ALA A 60 -32.69 48.61 -44.75
C ALA A 60 -31.18 48.75 -44.45
N GLN A 61 -30.27 48.42 -45.38
CA GLN A 61 -29.78 49.27 -46.50
C GLN A 61 -29.19 50.61 -46.02
N GLU A 62 -27.98 51.07 -46.36
CA GLU A 62 -26.95 50.71 -47.35
C GLU A 62 -25.78 51.74 -47.16
N VAL A 63 -24.59 51.47 -47.73
CA VAL A 63 -23.53 52.45 -48.12
C VAL A 63 -22.37 52.80 -47.13
N THR A 64 -21.23 52.11 -47.38
CA THR A 64 -19.79 52.49 -47.55
C THR A 64 -19.07 53.62 -46.79
N GLU A 65 -17.75 53.35 -46.59
CA GLU A 65 -16.59 54.27 -46.43
C GLU A 65 -16.51 55.07 -45.11
N GLU A 66 -15.38 55.47 -44.52
CA GLU A 66 -13.92 55.24 -44.56
C GLU A 66 -13.41 55.93 -43.26
N ASP A 67 -12.20 55.62 -42.82
CA ASP A 67 -11.33 56.43 -41.94
C ASP A 67 -11.66 56.74 -40.46
N SER A 68 -10.76 56.20 -39.62
CA SER A 68 -10.05 56.73 -38.43
C SER A 68 -10.08 58.25 -38.15
N PRO A 69 -9.53 58.71 -37.01
CA PRO A 69 -9.78 58.37 -35.60
C PRO A 69 -9.95 59.66 -34.75
N THR A 70 -9.86 59.53 -33.41
CA THR A 70 -9.75 60.61 -32.39
C THR A 70 -11.07 61.30 -32.03
N HIS A 71 -11.36 61.72 -30.80
CA HIS A 71 -10.58 61.89 -29.57
C HIS A 71 -11.58 61.98 -28.40
N GLU A 72 -11.11 61.62 -27.21
CA GLU A 72 -11.35 62.28 -25.91
C GLU A 72 -12.67 63.00 -25.60
N GLY A 73 -13.20 62.71 -24.41
CA GLY A 73 -14.09 63.66 -23.73
C GLY A 73 -15.06 63.04 -22.72
N ASP A 74 -14.52 62.30 -21.76
CA ASP A 74 -14.69 62.58 -20.33
C ASP A 74 -15.94 63.32 -19.81
N LEU A 75 -16.42 62.76 -18.69
CA LEU A 75 -17.17 63.38 -17.58
C LEU A 75 -18.72 63.37 -17.66
N ASP A 76 -19.30 62.37 -16.95
CA ASP A 76 -19.98 62.51 -15.63
C ASP A 76 -21.01 63.66 -15.46
N PRO A 77 -21.85 63.71 -14.40
CA PRO A 77 -22.38 62.70 -13.48
C PRO A 77 -23.91 62.79 -13.34
N SER A 78 -24.43 61.91 -12.47
CA SER A 78 -25.60 62.12 -11.61
C SER A 78 -26.96 61.97 -12.31
N THR A 79 -28.00 61.39 -11.72
CA THR A 79 -28.46 61.52 -10.34
C THR A 79 -29.41 60.37 -10.03
N GLN A 80 -29.27 59.83 -8.82
CA GLN A 80 -30.30 59.17 -7.98
C GLN A 80 -31.70 59.84 -8.01
N PRO A 81 -32.72 59.36 -7.24
CA PRO A 81 -33.11 58.00 -6.81
C PRO A 81 -34.67 57.83 -6.83
N LYS A 82 -35.20 56.91 -5.99
CA LYS A 82 -36.58 56.79 -5.44
C LYS A 82 -37.50 55.86 -6.23
N LEU A 83 -38.44 55.12 -5.65
CA LEU A 83 -38.81 54.59 -4.30
C LEU A 83 -40.22 54.00 -4.53
N GLY A 84 -40.64 53.02 -3.72
CA GLY A 84 -42.05 52.71 -3.49
C GLY A 84 -42.44 51.29 -3.90
N GLN A 85 -42.64 50.34 -2.97
CA GLN A 85 -43.86 50.17 -2.13
C GLN A 85 -45.08 49.79 -3.01
N ASP A 86 -45.94 48.83 -2.71
CA ASP A 86 -46.38 48.19 -1.45
C ASP A 86 -47.27 47.00 -1.90
N GLN A 87 -47.21 45.81 -1.27
CA GLN A 87 -48.18 45.27 -0.28
C GLN A 87 -49.25 44.27 -0.78
N ILE A 88 -49.31 43.14 -0.05
CA ILE A 88 -50.50 42.48 0.57
C ILE A 88 -51.46 41.74 -0.40
N SER A 89 -52.02 40.55 -0.17
CA SER A 89 -52.52 39.83 1.04
C SER A 89 -52.86 38.35 0.69
N GLU A 90 -52.70 37.45 1.68
CA GLU A 90 -53.70 36.50 2.25
C GLU A 90 -54.52 35.57 1.31
N ASP A 91 -54.94 34.33 1.62
CA ASP A 91 -54.79 33.39 2.74
C ASP A 91 -55.44 32.03 2.36
N HIS A 92 -55.28 31.04 3.26
CA HIS A 92 -56.24 29.99 3.64
C HIS A 92 -56.34 28.62 2.92
N SER A 93 -55.73 27.64 3.60
CA SER A 93 -56.36 26.53 4.35
C SER A 93 -57.01 25.30 3.64
N SER A 94 -56.41 24.15 3.96
CA SER A 94 -57.00 22.97 4.63
C SER A 94 -57.57 21.75 3.85
N ASN A 95 -57.04 20.60 4.29
CA ASN A 95 -57.70 19.33 4.69
C ASN A 95 -58.00 18.18 3.70
N GLN A 96 -57.50 17.00 4.13
CA GLN A 96 -58.09 15.63 4.10
C GLN A 96 -58.45 15.02 2.72
N GLY A 97 -58.23 13.75 2.39
CA GLY A 97 -57.83 12.53 3.09
C GLY A 97 -58.31 11.31 2.27
N ILE A 98 -57.75 10.13 2.55
CA ILE A 98 -58.39 8.80 2.42
C ILE A 98 -58.40 8.10 1.01
N SER A 99 -57.63 6.99 0.97
CA SER A 99 -57.65 5.77 0.10
C SER A 99 -58.99 4.99 0.27
N PRO A 100 -59.50 4.05 -0.59
CA PRO A 100 -58.81 2.77 -0.90
C PRO A 100 -59.25 1.87 -2.09
N GLN A 101 -58.45 0.80 -2.31
CA GLN A 101 -58.82 -0.60 -2.67
C GLN A 101 -59.44 -0.88 -4.07
N GLU A 102 -59.32 -2.04 -4.75
CA GLU A 102 -59.07 -3.44 -4.35
C GLU A 102 -58.86 -4.36 -5.61
N GLU A 103 -58.05 -5.43 -5.46
CA GLU A 103 -58.28 -6.84 -5.91
C GLU A 103 -58.35 -7.22 -7.43
N ARG A 104 -57.95 -8.41 -7.95
CA ARG A 104 -57.73 -9.78 -7.43
C ARG A 104 -57.10 -10.72 -8.51
N HIS A 105 -56.33 -11.74 -8.05
CA HIS A 105 -56.19 -13.16 -8.52
C HIS A 105 -55.60 -13.51 -9.94
N SER A 106 -54.90 -14.63 -10.20
CA SER A 106 -54.66 -15.94 -9.52
C SER A 106 -53.49 -16.76 -10.13
N ASN A 107 -52.96 -17.66 -9.30
CA ASN A 107 -52.02 -18.81 -9.39
C ASN A 107 -51.93 -19.73 -10.65
N ASP A 108 -50.72 -20.31 -10.86
CA ASP A 108 -50.31 -21.75 -10.77
C ASP A 108 -49.00 -21.95 -11.59
N ALA A 109 -47.85 -22.55 -11.20
CA ALA A 109 -47.41 -23.67 -10.36
C ALA A 109 -47.01 -24.95 -11.15
N SER A 110 -45.71 -25.26 -11.21
CA SER A 110 -45.04 -26.61 -11.30
C SER A 110 -43.51 -26.38 -11.48
N ILE A 111 -42.58 -26.68 -10.56
CA ILE A 111 -42.12 -27.89 -9.82
C ILE A 111 -41.44 -28.97 -10.69
N SER A 112 -40.11 -29.09 -10.56
CA SER A 112 -39.31 -30.28 -10.18
C SER A 112 -37.83 -29.84 -9.97
N GLU A 113 -37.23 -29.90 -8.77
CA GLU A 113 -36.57 -31.04 -8.07
C GLU A 113 -35.49 -31.74 -8.93
N HIS A 114 -34.26 -32.07 -8.54
CA HIS A 114 -33.43 -32.13 -7.32
C HIS A 114 -31.96 -32.21 -7.84
N GLN A 115 -30.84 -31.99 -7.14
CA GLN A 115 -30.35 -32.74 -5.97
C GLN A 115 -28.97 -32.19 -5.53
N GLU A 116 -28.71 -32.29 -4.23
CA GLU A 116 -27.55 -31.82 -3.46
C GLU A 116 -26.29 -32.72 -3.54
N GLY A 117 -25.17 -32.22 -3.01
CA GLY A 117 -24.08 -33.05 -2.46
C GLY A 117 -22.73 -32.31 -2.36
N ARG A 118 -22.49 -31.58 -1.26
CA ARG A 118 -21.56 -31.89 -0.14
C ARG A 118 -20.07 -31.81 -0.49
N GLU A 119 -19.36 -30.78 0.00
CA GLU A 119 -18.71 -30.66 1.33
C GLU A 119 -17.48 -31.59 1.48
N ASP A 120 -16.31 -30.98 1.72
CA ASP A 120 -15.54 -31.33 2.92
C ASP A 120 -14.67 -30.16 3.40
N HIS A 121 -14.64 -30.07 4.73
CA HIS A 121 -14.00 -29.12 5.62
C HIS A 121 -12.69 -29.73 6.17
N ASP A 122 -11.70 -28.91 6.58
CA ASP A 122 -11.28 -28.95 7.99
C ASP A 122 -10.50 -27.72 8.48
N ALA A 123 -10.61 -27.48 9.79
CA ALA A 123 -9.98 -26.44 10.61
C ALA A 123 -8.87 -27.09 11.48
N GLY A 124 -7.69 -26.51 11.70
CA GLY A 124 -7.45 -25.50 12.73
C GLY A 124 -6.50 -26.00 13.85
N SER A 125 -5.55 -25.14 14.23
CA SER A 125 -4.63 -25.16 15.40
C SER A 125 -3.27 -25.88 15.29
N GLY A 126 -2.20 -25.09 15.42
CA GLY A 126 -0.79 -25.47 15.55
C GLY A 126 0.08 -24.21 15.50
N PHE A 127 0.63 -23.80 16.65
CA PHE A 127 1.67 -22.77 16.74
C PHE A 127 2.98 -23.33 16.14
N ALA A 128 3.75 -22.44 15.52
CA ALA A 128 5.12 -22.61 14.98
C ALA A 128 5.29 -23.40 13.66
N GLU A 129 6.04 -22.77 12.75
CA GLU A 129 6.74 -23.31 11.57
C GLU A 129 5.93 -24.03 10.48
N ASN A 130 5.59 -23.28 9.42
CA ASN A 130 5.80 -23.61 7.99
C ASN A 130 4.87 -22.77 7.11
N LEU A 131 5.23 -21.51 6.86
CA LEU A 131 4.71 -20.76 5.70
C LEU A 131 5.38 -21.34 4.45
N LYS A 132 4.82 -22.44 3.92
CA LYS A 132 5.11 -22.85 2.54
C LYS A 132 4.67 -21.71 1.62
N SER A 133 5.64 -21.19 0.86
CA SER A 133 5.48 -20.14 -0.13
C SER A 133 4.40 -20.47 -1.16
N SER A 134 3.15 -20.11 -0.90
CA SER A 134 2.17 -19.94 -1.97
C SER A 134 2.53 -18.68 -2.75
N ASP A 135 2.53 -18.81 -4.07
CA ASP A 135 3.00 -17.83 -5.05
C ASP A 135 2.07 -16.58 -5.08
N GLU A 136 2.13 -15.72 -4.06
CA GLU A 136 1.23 -14.57 -3.84
C GLU A 136 1.57 -13.30 -4.65
N THR A 137 2.03 -13.43 -5.89
CA THR A 137 2.21 -12.25 -6.75
C THR A 137 0.95 -11.98 -7.58
N MET A 138 0.12 -11.02 -7.15
CA MET A 138 -1.03 -10.59 -7.98
C MET A 138 -0.52 -9.98 -9.30
N PRO A 139 -1.01 -10.36 -10.49
CA PRO A 139 -0.51 -9.81 -11.74
C PRO A 139 -0.92 -8.33 -11.94
N LEU A 140 -0.12 -7.54 -12.68
CA LEU A 140 -0.41 -6.14 -13.09
C LEU A 140 -1.60 -6.02 -14.07
N THR A 141 -2.24 -7.13 -14.45
CA THR A 141 -3.32 -7.12 -15.44
C THR A 141 -4.63 -6.64 -14.83
N ASP A 142 -5.27 -5.68 -15.49
CA ASP A 142 -6.57 -5.11 -15.12
C ASP A 142 -7.78 -6.00 -15.50
N ARG A 143 -7.56 -7.30 -15.72
CA ARG A 143 -8.64 -8.24 -16.04
C ARG A 143 -9.30 -8.71 -14.75
N SER A 144 -10.19 -7.90 -14.19
CA SER A 144 -11.26 -8.37 -13.32
C SER A 144 -12.49 -8.71 -14.19
N PRO A 145 -13.24 -9.78 -13.88
CA PRO A 145 -14.60 -9.91 -14.38
C PRO A 145 -15.47 -8.82 -13.72
N GLU A 146 -16.07 -8.00 -14.57
CA GLU A 146 -17.23 -7.10 -14.38
C GLU A 146 -17.69 -6.76 -12.95
N LYS A 147 -17.38 -5.52 -12.54
CA LYS A 147 -18.32 -4.46 -12.12
C LYS A 147 -17.53 -3.37 -11.38
N THR A 148 -16.99 -2.42 -12.14
CA THR A 148 -16.51 -1.12 -11.63
C THR A 148 -17.49 -0.06 -12.17
N PRO A 149 -17.79 1.04 -11.44
CA PRO A 149 -18.82 2.00 -11.85
C PRO A 149 -18.54 2.59 -13.24
N VAL A 150 -19.63 2.97 -13.90
CA VAL A 150 -19.84 3.27 -15.33
C VAL A 150 -18.93 4.36 -15.95
N GLU A 151 -18.04 5.00 -15.19
CA GLU A 151 -17.33 6.22 -15.64
C GLU A 151 -16.01 5.98 -16.38
N ASP A 152 -15.37 4.80 -16.27
CA ASP A 152 -14.06 4.56 -16.91
C ASP A 152 -14.17 4.21 -18.43
N GLN A 153 -15.40 4.14 -18.96
CA GLN A 153 -15.68 3.84 -20.37
C GLN A 153 -15.76 5.07 -21.28
N GLN A 154 -15.80 6.29 -20.73
CA GLN A 154 -16.06 7.50 -21.51
C GLN A 154 -14.82 8.31 -21.91
N ARG A 155 -13.63 8.04 -21.35
CA ARG A 155 -12.42 8.82 -21.70
C ARG A 155 -11.76 8.32 -22.99
N LYS A 156 -11.89 9.10 -24.07
CA LYS A 156 -11.09 8.96 -25.29
C LYS A 156 -9.66 9.44 -25.02
N GLY A 157 -8.68 8.54 -25.06
CA GLY A 157 -7.25 8.88 -24.88
C GLY A 157 -6.43 7.76 -24.21
N PRO A 158 -5.09 7.83 -24.22
CA PRO A 158 -4.23 6.86 -23.56
C PRO A 158 -4.42 6.87 -22.04
N LYS A 159 -4.60 5.67 -21.45
CA LYS A 159 -4.80 5.49 -20.00
C LYS A 159 -3.60 6.01 -19.21
N THR A 160 -3.87 6.69 -18.10
CA THR A 160 -2.84 7.17 -17.17
C THR A 160 -2.26 6.03 -16.34
N PHE A 161 -1.03 6.23 -15.86
CA PHE A 161 -0.37 5.37 -14.89
C PHE A 161 0.46 6.22 -13.93
N PHE A 162 -0.11 6.54 -12.79
CA PHE A 162 0.55 7.23 -11.70
C PHE A 162 1.29 6.21 -10.83
N CYS A 163 2.63 6.23 -10.84
CA CYS A 163 3.44 5.35 -10.00
C CYS A 163 4.29 6.16 -9.02
N LEU A 164 4.34 5.68 -7.78
CA LEU A 164 4.95 6.35 -6.65
C LEU A 164 5.93 5.41 -5.96
N ASP A 165 7.07 5.95 -5.58
CA ASP A 165 7.90 5.40 -4.52
C ASP A 165 7.51 6.13 -3.23
N MET A 166 7.45 5.44 -2.08
CA MET A 166 7.35 6.13 -0.79
C MET A 166 8.49 7.13 -0.70
N PHE A 167 8.17 8.38 -0.35
CA PHE A 167 9.14 9.46 -0.34
C PHE A 167 10.33 9.11 0.54
N PRO A 168 11.55 9.09 0.00
CA PRO A 168 12.73 8.86 0.81
C PRO A 168 12.98 10.01 1.77
N TYR A 169 13.56 9.69 2.92
CA TYR A 169 14.12 10.67 3.84
C TYR A 169 15.47 11.16 3.26
N PRO A 170 15.68 12.48 3.13
CA PRO A 170 16.98 13.03 2.80
C PRO A 170 18.04 12.58 3.81
N SER A 171 19.21 12.19 3.31
CA SER A 171 20.35 11.75 4.13
C SER A 171 21.66 12.11 3.45
N LEU A 172 22.67 12.51 4.23
CA LEU A 172 23.99 12.86 3.69
C LEU A 172 24.75 11.64 3.14
N ASP A 173 24.39 10.42 3.56
CA ASP A 173 24.93 9.18 2.99
C ASP A 173 24.35 8.87 1.59
N GLY A 174 23.15 9.38 1.31
CA GLY A 174 22.37 9.10 0.12
C GLY A 174 21.58 7.79 0.19
N PHE A 175 21.26 7.20 -0.96
CA PHE A 175 20.49 5.97 -1.04
C PHE A 175 21.27 4.74 -0.59
N SER A 176 20.61 3.92 0.21
CA SER A 176 20.97 2.52 0.40
C SER A 176 20.56 1.66 -0.79
N VAL A 177 21.23 0.52 -0.98
CA VAL A 177 20.86 -0.49 -1.99
C VAL A 177 19.43 -1.03 -1.78
N SER A 178 18.94 -1.09 -0.54
CA SER A 178 17.56 -1.50 -0.22
C SER A 178 16.53 -0.55 -0.82
N GLN A 179 16.75 0.77 -0.68
CA GLN A 179 15.88 1.79 -1.28
C GLN A 179 15.95 1.72 -2.80
N LEU A 180 17.16 1.61 -3.37
CA LEU A 180 17.32 1.50 -4.82
C LEU A 180 16.69 0.23 -5.42
N ARG A 181 16.55 -0.86 -4.65
CA ARG A 181 15.83 -2.06 -5.11
C ARG A 181 14.34 -1.78 -5.36
N GLY A 182 13.69 -1.06 -4.44
CA GLY A 182 12.30 -0.62 -4.61
C GLY A 182 12.16 0.30 -5.83
N ILE A 183 13.03 1.30 -5.91
CA ILE A 183 13.07 2.29 -7.00
C ILE A 183 13.32 1.62 -8.36
N ALA A 184 14.25 0.65 -8.45
CA ALA A 184 14.50 -0.11 -9.68
C ALA A 184 13.29 -0.96 -10.09
N THR A 185 12.61 -1.57 -9.10
CA THR A 185 11.39 -2.35 -9.34
C THR A 185 10.29 -1.48 -9.93
N ASN A 186 10.08 -0.29 -9.37
CA ASN A 186 9.07 0.65 -9.83
C ASN A 186 9.43 1.24 -11.21
N ASP A 187 10.71 1.58 -11.43
CA ASP A 187 11.23 2.08 -12.70
C ASP A 187 11.01 1.10 -13.87
N VAL A 188 11.26 -0.19 -13.64
CA VAL A 188 10.99 -1.25 -14.62
C VAL A 188 9.50 -1.27 -15.00
N VAL A 189 8.61 -1.16 -14.00
CA VAL A 189 7.17 -1.14 -14.24
C VAL A 189 6.75 0.14 -14.97
N ALA A 190 7.27 1.30 -14.58
CA ALA A 190 6.98 2.58 -15.23
C ALA A 190 7.35 2.55 -16.72
N ARG A 191 8.59 2.14 -17.05
CA ARG A 191 9.07 2.03 -18.44
C ARG A 191 8.29 0.98 -19.25
N TYR A 192 7.91 -0.13 -18.61
CA TYR A 192 7.02 -1.12 -19.24
C TYR A 192 5.64 -0.55 -19.56
N GLN A 193 5.06 0.27 -18.68
CA GLN A 193 3.76 0.88 -18.92
C GLN A 193 3.83 1.98 -19.99
N GLN A 194 4.92 2.75 -20.01
CA GLN A 194 5.17 3.77 -21.03
C GLN A 194 5.25 3.15 -22.43
N SER A 195 6.07 2.11 -22.59
CA SER A 195 6.19 1.36 -23.87
C SER A 195 4.90 0.61 -24.26
N ARG A 196 3.96 0.41 -23.34
CA ARG A 196 2.60 -0.09 -23.63
C ARG A 196 1.60 1.01 -24.01
N GLY A 197 2.07 2.23 -24.23
CA GLY A 197 1.27 3.38 -24.67
C GLY A 197 0.49 4.06 -23.55
N ARG A 198 0.85 3.87 -22.28
CA ARG A 198 0.23 4.60 -21.16
C ARG A 198 0.94 5.92 -20.92
N ARG A 199 0.20 6.92 -20.46
CA ARG A 199 0.76 8.18 -19.94
C ARG A 199 1.25 7.94 -18.52
N VAL A 200 2.56 7.84 -18.33
CA VAL A 200 3.16 7.46 -17.05
C VAL A 200 3.64 8.69 -16.32
N LEU A 201 3.04 9.02 -15.17
CA LEU A 201 3.59 9.99 -14.23
C LEU A 201 4.33 9.23 -13.13
N ARG A 202 5.61 9.55 -12.98
CA ARG A 202 6.44 9.07 -11.89
C ARG A 202 7.22 10.26 -11.31
N PRO A 203 6.66 10.93 -10.31
CA PRO A 203 7.33 12.00 -9.62
C PRO A 203 8.27 11.42 -8.56
N ILE A 204 8.98 12.30 -7.87
CA ILE A 204 9.61 11.99 -6.60
C ILE A 204 9.26 13.09 -5.61
N GLY A 205 9.18 12.74 -4.33
CA GLY A 205 9.13 13.71 -3.27
C GLY A 205 10.07 13.31 -2.16
N TRP A 206 10.39 14.26 -1.29
CA TRP A 206 11.29 14.10 -0.15
C TRP A 206 10.50 14.30 1.13
N ASP A 207 10.52 13.28 1.99
CA ASP A 207 9.90 13.37 3.30
C ASP A 207 10.94 13.89 4.31
N SER A 208 11.04 15.21 4.39
CA SER A 208 12.20 15.93 4.94
C SER A 208 12.06 16.35 6.41
N PHE A 209 10.83 16.47 6.92
CA PHE A 209 10.58 16.72 8.34
C PHE A 209 10.64 15.43 9.15
N GLN A 210 11.85 14.91 9.36
CA GLN A 210 12.07 13.64 10.07
C GLN A 210 12.98 13.84 11.28
N ALA A 211 12.76 13.07 12.35
CA ALA A 211 13.64 13.07 13.51
C ALA A 211 15.12 12.78 13.16
N SER A 212 15.35 11.93 12.16
CA SER A 212 16.69 11.58 11.70
C SER A 212 17.46 12.76 11.11
N VAL A 213 16.76 13.73 10.51
CA VAL A 213 17.40 14.93 9.96
C VAL A 213 17.92 15.83 11.07
N GLU A 214 17.16 15.99 12.17
CA GLU A 214 17.69 16.71 13.34
C GLU A 214 18.90 16.02 13.95
N GLU A 215 18.85 14.70 14.07
CA GLU A 215 19.96 13.92 14.62
C GLU A 215 21.23 14.08 13.77
N GLU A 216 21.09 13.97 12.45
CA GLU A 216 22.19 14.18 11.51
C GLU A 216 22.69 15.64 11.53
N ALA A 217 21.79 16.61 11.71
CA ALA A 217 22.14 18.03 11.88
C ALA A 217 22.98 18.27 13.15
N ARG A 218 22.58 17.69 14.29
CA ARG A 218 23.34 17.76 15.55
C ARG A 218 24.71 17.13 15.42
N GLN A 219 24.80 15.94 14.84
CA GLN A 219 26.06 15.22 14.66
C GLN A 219 27.06 15.99 13.78
N ASN A 220 26.56 16.67 12.75
CA ASN A 220 27.39 17.40 11.78
C ASN A 220 27.56 18.90 12.11
N LYS A 221 26.90 19.41 13.17
CA LYS A 221 26.90 20.83 13.56
C LYS A 221 26.53 21.76 12.39
N ILE A 222 25.40 21.45 11.78
CA ILE A 222 24.81 22.22 10.67
C ILE A 222 23.31 22.35 10.89
N SER A 223 22.66 23.22 10.12
CA SER A 223 21.21 23.36 10.21
C SER A 223 20.49 22.16 9.56
N PRO A 224 19.27 21.81 10.01
CA PRO A 224 18.47 20.78 9.36
C PRO A 224 18.20 21.08 7.87
N ASN A 225 18.01 22.36 7.52
CA ASN A 225 17.92 22.82 6.13
C ASN A 225 19.14 22.37 5.31
N GLN A 226 20.36 22.56 5.84
CA GLN A 226 21.58 22.15 5.15
C GLN A 226 21.70 20.62 5.01
N VAL A 227 21.20 19.84 5.98
CA VAL A 227 21.12 18.37 5.86
C VAL A 227 20.18 18.00 4.71
N VAL A 228 18.98 18.59 4.67
CA VAL A 228 17.98 18.32 3.64
C VAL A 228 18.50 18.71 2.26
N GLU A 229 18.99 19.93 2.07
CA GLU A 229 19.49 20.41 0.78
C GLU A 229 20.61 19.52 0.23
N ARG A 230 21.63 19.23 1.06
CA ARG A 230 22.77 18.38 0.66
C ARG A 230 22.35 16.94 0.43
N GLY A 231 21.45 16.42 1.26
CA GLY A 231 20.91 15.07 1.14
C GLY A 231 20.10 14.90 -0.15
N ILE A 232 19.19 15.82 -0.43
CA ILE A 232 18.41 15.86 -1.68
C ILE A 232 19.34 15.94 -2.87
N GLU A 233 20.29 16.88 -2.90
CA GLU A 233 21.23 17.04 -4.02
C GLU A 233 22.00 15.74 -4.31
N ARG A 234 22.53 15.11 -3.25
CA ARG A 234 23.25 13.83 -3.37
C ARG A 234 22.34 12.71 -3.90
N MET A 235 21.14 12.58 -3.35
CA MET A 235 20.18 11.55 -3.74
C MET A 235 19.64 11.77 -5.17
N GLN A 236 19.39 13.01 -5.57
CA GLN A 236 19.07 13.37 -6.95
C GLN A 236 20.18 12.95 -7.91
N LYS A 237 21.44 13.27 -7.59
CA LYS A 237 22.60 12.86 -8.39
C LYS A 237 22.66 11.34 -8.53
N GLN A 238 22.44 10.60 -7.45
CA GLN A 238 22.38 9.15 -7.49
C GLN A 238 21.27 8.62 -8.40
N LEU A 239 20.06 9.16 -8.34
CA LEU A 239 18.95 8.71 -9.20
C LEU A 239 19.18 9.00 -10.68
N ARG A 240 19.77 10.17 -10.99
CA ARG A 240 20.18 10.53 -12.36
C ARG A 240 21.25 9.57 -12.87
N ARG A 241 22.25 9.27 -12.05
CA ARG A 241 23.28 8.25 -12.38
C ARG A 241 22.70 6.86 -12.55
N PHE A 242 21.74 6.50 -11.69
CA PHE A 242 21.04 5.21 -11.72
C PHE A 242 20.11 5.05 -12.94
N GLY A 243 20.00 6.07 -13.82
CA GLY A 243 19.16 6.04 -15.02
C GLY A 243 17.68 5.91 -14.69
N THR A 244 17.26 6.46 -13.56
CA THR A 244 15.87 6.33 -13.07
C THR A 244 14.96 7.27 -13.84
N LEU A 245 13.82 6.77 -14.34
CA LEU A 245 12.77 7.62 -14.92
C LEU A 245 12.11 8.42 -13.80
N VAL A 246 12.36 9.73 -13.76
CA VAL A 246 11.79 10.67 -12.78
C VAL A 246 11.35 11.93 -13.52
N HIS A 247 10.12 12.38 -13.25
CA HIS A 247 9.61 13.65 -13.73
C HIS A 247 9.99 14.75 -12.72
N TRP A 248 11.19 15.32 -12.87
CA TRP A 248 11.76 16.28 -11.92
C TRP A 248 10.94 17.57 -11.79
N ASP A 249 10.17 17.98 -12.80
CA ASP A 249 9.23 19.11 -12.70
C ASP A 249 8.08 18.86 -11.70
N HIS A 250 7.90 17.61 -11.27
CA HIS A 250 6.88 17.16 -10.33
C HIS A 250 7.45 16.89 -8.92
N GLU A 251 8.66 17.38 -8.66
CA GLU A 251 9.35 17.21 -7.40
C GLU A 251 8.72 18.03 -6.26
N VAL A 252 8.63 17.42 -5.08
CA VAL A 252 8.09 18.02 -3.85
C VAL A 252 9.06 17.78 -2.70
N ASP A 253 9.26 18.80 -1.85
CA ASP A 253 10.00 18.66 -0.60
C ASP A 253 9.08 19.04 0.55
N THR A 254 8.77 18.10 1.44
CA THR A 254 7.81 18.34 2.52
C THR A 254 8.31 19.37 3.54
N SER A 255 9.59 19.75 3.52
CA SER A 255 10.14 20.84 4.35
C SER A 255 10.17 22.21 3.67
N ASN A 256 9.86 22.28 2.38
CA ASN A 256 9.79 23.56 1.68
C ASN A 256 8.52 24.34 2.11
N PRO A 257 8.62 25.63 2.49
CA PRO A 257 7.46 26.44 2.87
C PRO A 257 6.33 26.47 1.84
N LYS A 258 6.65 26.40 0.54
CA LYS A 258 5.65 26.34 -0.53
C LYS A 258 4.81 25.05 -0.49
N ASP A 259 5.34 24.00 0.12
CA ASP A 259 4.73 22.69 0.19
C ASP A 259 4.09 22.48 1.58
N TYR A 260 4.81 22.66 2.69
CA TYR A 260 4.21 22.39 4.02
C TYR A 260 3.11 23.37 4.43
N ARG A 261 2.91 24.49 3.72
CA ARG A 261 1.68 25.30 3.85
C ARG A 261 0.43 24.42 3.75
N TRP A 262 0.49 23.34 2.97
CA TRP A 262 -0.62 22.40 2.76
C TRP A 262 -0.80 21.43 3.93
N SER A 263 0.24 21.14 4.71
CA SER A 263 0.10 20.45 6.00
C SER A 263 -0.61 21.35 7.02
N GLN A 264 -0.27 22.65 7.05
CA GLN A 264 -0.94 23.63 7.92
C GLN A 264 -2.40 23.85 7.50
N TRP A 265 -2.65 23.99 6.20
CA TRP A 265 -4.00 24.03 5.65
C TRP A 265 -4.80 22.78 6.02
N LEU A 266 -4.23 21.58 5.82
CA LEU A 266 -4.90 20.31 6.16
C LEU A 266 -5.27 20.26 7.65
N PHE A 267 -4.38 20.72 8.54
CA PHE A 267 -4.68 20.82 9.96
C PHE A 267 -5.86 21.77 10.24
N LEU A 268 -5.89 22.95 9.61
CA LEU A 268 -7.01 23.89 9.75
C LEU A 268 -8.32 23.30 9.23
N GLN A 269 -8.29 22.55 8.13
CA GLN A 269 -9.49 21.86 7.61
C GLN A 269 -9.97 20.78 8.58
N LEU A 270 -9.05 19.98 9.15
CA LEU A 270 -9.40 18.98 10.16
C LEU A 270 -9.99 19.65 11.41
N LEU A 271 -9.45 20.79 11.82
CA LEU A 271 -9.94 21.58 12.95
C LEU A 271 -11.35 22.13 12.68
N ASP A 272 -11.58 22.74 11.52
CA ASP A 272 -12.90 23.25 11.10
C ASP A 272 -13.98 22.15 11.08
N LYS A 273 -13.60 20.92 10.70
CA LYS A 273 -14.49 19.77 10.69
C LYS A 273 -14.61 19.03 12.02
N GLY A 274 -13.98 19.53 13.09
CA GLY A 274 -14.08 18.96 14.43
C GLY A 274 -13.28 17.67 14.64
N HIS A 275 -12.32 17.37 13.76
CA HIS A 275 -11.44 16.21 13.88
C HIS A 275 -10.13 16.50 14.63
N VAL A 276 -9.94 17.73 15.13
CA VAL A 276 -8.78 18.10 15.96
C VAL A 276 -9.28 18.46 17.35
N HIS A 277 -8.63 17.92 18.37
CA HIS A 277 -8.85 18.32 19.76
C HIS A 277 -7.51 18.48 20.50
N HIS A 278 -7.55 19.21 21.61
CA HIS A 278 -6.41 19.48 22.46
C HIS A 278 -6.78 19.18 23.91
N ASP A 279 -6.02 18.32 24.58
CA ASP A 279 -6.16 17.98 26.00
C ASP A 279 -4.83 18.17 26.74
N ASP A 280 -4.74 17.71 27.99
CA ASP A 280 -3.53 17.83 28.81
C ASP A 280 -2.33 17.03 28.24
N ALA A 281 -2.59 16.09 27.32
CA ALA A 281 -1.57 15.30 26.63
C ALA A 281 -1.14 15.90 25.28
N GLY A 282 -1.73 17.01 24.84
CA GLY A 282 -1.35 17.74 23.62
C GLY A 282 -2.42 17.73 22.53
N TRP A 283 -1.98 17.93 21.28
CA TRP A 283 -2.85 17.95 20.11
C TRP A 283 -3.10 16.55 19.57
N LYS A 284 -4.35 16.24 19.25
CA LYS A 284 -4.75 14.94 18.70
C LYS A 284 -5.66 15.14 17.49
N VAL A 285 -5.57 14.20 16.55
CA VAL A 285 -6.46 14.08 15.40
C VAL A 285 -7.32 12.83 15.53
N ALA A 286 -8.64 13.01 15.39
CA ALA A 286 -9.69 12.02 15.54
C ALA A 286 -9.73 10.99 14.39
N ILE A 287 -8.64 10.26 14.16
CA ILE A 287 -8.59 9.17 13.17
C ILE A 287 -9.59 8.06 13.51
N THR A 288 -10.00 7.95 14.78
CA THR A 288 -11.01 6.97 15.21
C THR A 288 -12.39 7.21 14.58
N ASP A 289 -12.74 8.45 14.20
CA ASP A 289 -13.94 8.76 13.42
C ASP A 289 -13.99 7.99 12.09
N TYR A 290 -12.81 7.63 11.56
CA TYR A 290 -12.65 6.89 10.31
C TYR A 290 -12.32 5.41 10.52
N ALA A 291 -12.41 4.88 11.74
CA ALA A 291 -12.03 3.50 12.04
C ALA A 291 -12.82 2.46 11.21
N GLU A 292 -14.13 2.65 11.03
CA GLU A 292 -14.96 1.73 10.23
C GLU A 292 -14.67 1.83 8.71
N PRO A 293 -14.64 3.02 8.09
CA PRO A 293 -14.19 3.17 6.70
C PRO A 293 -12.80 2.58 6.46
N LEU A 294 -11.85 2.84 7.36
CA LEU A 294 -10.49 2.29 7.27
C LEU A 294 -10.49 0.77 7.41
N HIS A 295 -11.33 0.18 8.26
CA HIS A 295 -11.42 -1.26 8.41
C HIS A 295 -12.06 -1.94 7.19
N THR A 296 -13.19 -1.39 6.73
CA THR A 296 -13.99 -1.97 5.65
C THR A 296 -13.32 -1.81 4.29
N GLY A 297 -12.65 -0.68 4.04
CA GLY A 297 -11.89 -0.39 2.81
C GLY A 297 -10.81 -1.44 2.49
N LEU A 298 -10.20 -2.04 3.52
CA LEU A 298 -9.19 -3.11 3.37
C LEU A 298 -9.68 -4.32 2.54
N LYS A 299 -10.99 -4.58 2.49
CA LYS A 299 -11.57 -5.68 1.71
C LYS A 299 -11.35 -5.48 0.21
N HIS A 300 -11.36 -4.23 -0.26
CA HIS A 300 -11.34 -3.88 -1.69
C HIS A 300 -9.94 -3.53 -2.21
N LEU A 301 -8.98 -3.32 -1.31
CA LEU A 301 -7.60 -2.99 -1.68
C LEU A 301 -6.81 -4.18 -2.23
N LYS A 302 -6.15 -3.95 -3.38
CA LYS A 302 -5.16 -4.86 -3.99
C LYS A 302 -3.79 -4.71 -3.31
N TRP A 303 -3.78 -4.78 -1.97
CA TRP A 303 -2.59 -4.68 -1.13
C TRP A 303 -2.19 -6.06 -0.59
N PRO A 304 -0.92 -6.26 -0.19
CA PRO A 304 -0.45 -7.54 0.32
C PRO A 304 -1.28 -8.02 1.53
N PRO A 305 -1.61 -9.33 1.62
CA PRO A 305 -2.42 -9.86 2.72
C PRO A 305 -1.84 -9.56 4.10
N ARG A 306 -0.51 -9.63 4.24
CA ARG A 306 0.22 -9.30 5.49
C ARG A 306 -0.01 -7.85 5.92
N THR A 307 0.12 -6.89 5.01
CA THR A 307 -0.13 -5.46 5.28
C THR A 307 -1.57 -5.23 5.73
N LYS A 308 -2.54 -5.85 5.04
CA LYS A 308 -3.95 -5.77 5.45
C LYS A 308 -4.20 -6.39 6.81
N ALA A 309 -3.53 -7.49 7.14
CA ALA A 309 -3.66 -8.15 8.44
C ALA A 309 -3.11 -7.27 9.58
N LEU A 310 -1.94 -6.65 9.38
CA LEU A 310 -1.37 -5.67 10.31
C LEU A 310 -2.33 -4.50 10.54
N GLN A 311 -2.85 -3.89 9.48
CA GLN A 311 -3.82 -2.80 9.62
C GLN A 311 -5.13 -3.24 10.32
N ARG A 312 -5.66 -4.43 10.04
CA ARG A 312 -6.84 -4.96 10.76
C ARG A 312 -6.57 -5.13 12.25
N ASN A 313 -5.38 -5.64 12.60
CA ASN A 313 -4.98 -5.85 13.99
C ASN A 313 -4.73 -4.53 14.71
N TRP A 314 -4.17 -3.55 14.01
CA TRP A 314 -3.95 -2.19 14.50
C TRP A 314 -5.28 -1.48 14.79
N ILE A 315 -6.20 -1.47 13.82
CA ILE A 315 -7.56 -0.91 14.00
C ILE A 315 -8.31 -1.68 15.10
N GLY A 316 -8.17 -3.01 15.12
CA GLY A 316 -8.64 -3.87 16.20
C GLY A 316 -10.16 -3.82 16.44
N ARG A 317 -10.95 -3.72 15.36
CA ARG A 317 -12.43 -3.71 15.38
C ARG A 317 -13.00 -4.92 16.13
N ARG A 318 -13.92 -4.67 17.05
CA ARG A 318 -14.59 -5.66 17.91
C ARG A 318 -16.08 -5.39 17.97
N GLU A 319 -16.87 -6.40 17.60
CA GLU A 319 -18.32 -6.34 17.76
C GLU A 319 -18.72 -6.79 19.17
N GLY A 320 -19.69 -6.09 19.76
CA GLY A 320 -20.24 -6.39 21.07
C GLY A 320 -21.48 -5.55 21.34
N CYS A 321 -21.69 -5.23 22.61
CA CYS A 321 -22.77 -4.36 23.06
C CYS A 321 -22.22 -3.30 24.01
N ARG A 322 -22.79 -2.10 23.95
CA ARG A 322 -22.69 -1.10 25.01
C ARG A 322 -23.68 -1.53 26.10
N LEU A 323 -23.23 -1.58 27.34
CA LEU A 323 -24.03 -1.98 28.49
C LEU A 323 -23.97 -0.86 29.53
N ILE A 324 -25.14 -0.38 29.95
CA ILE A 324 -25.26 0.65 30.98
C ILE A 324 -25.31 -0.07 32.34
N LEU A 325 -24.36 0.24 33.21
CA LEU A 325 -24.31 -0.22 34.60
C LEU A 325 -24.65 0.93 35.54
N LYS A 326 -25.19 0.59 36.72
CA LYS A 326 -25.45 1.54 37.81
C LYS A 326 -24.46 1.33 38.94
N ALA A 327 -23.73 2.35 39.33
CA ALA A 327 -22.79 2.35 40.44
C ALA A 327 -23.37 3.06 41.67
N SER A 328 -23.02 2.56 42.86
CA SER A 328 -23.36 3.17 44.14
C SER A 328 -22.34 2.73 45.21
N SER A 329 -22.38 3.33 46.39
CA SER A 329 -21.61 2.92 47.56
C SER A 329 -22.48 2.95 48.82
N GLU A 330 -22.03 2.35 49.92
CA GLU A 330 -22.80 2.40 51.19
C GLU A 330 -22.86 3.82 51.81
N LEU A 331 -21.98 4.71 51.34
CA LEU A 331 -21.80 6.06 51.87
C LEU A 331 -22.37 7.14 50.93
N TYR A 332 -22.86 6.74 49.75
CA TYR A 332 -23.47 7.62 48.74
C TYR A 332 -24.96 7.28 48.55
N ASP A 333 -25.84 8.27 48.75
CA ASP A 333 -27.28 8.11 48.52
C ASP A 333 -27.62 8.44 47.06
N GLY A 334 -27.47 7.45 46.18
CA GLY A 334 -27.72 7.64 44.74
C GLY A 334 -27.21 6.50 43.88
N TRP A 335 -27.57 6.56 42.59
CA TRP A 335 -27.07 5.66 41.55
C TRP A 335 -26.57 6.48 40.37
N GLU A 336 -25.32 6.23 39.99
CA GLU A 336 -24.71 6.84 38.81
C GLU A 336 -24.63 5.83 37.67
N GLU A 337 -25.00 6.25 36.47
CA GLU A 337 -24.94 5.42 35.28
C GLU A 337 -23.60 5.57 34.56
N PHE A 338 -23.02 4.46 34.12
CA PHE A 338 -21.81 4.46 33.31
C PHE A 338 -21.81 3.30 32.32
N ASP A 339 -21.07 3.47 31.23
CA ASP A 339 -21.02 2.52 30.13
C ASP A 339 -19.89 1.50 30.29
N VAL A 340 -20.15 0.26 29.89
CA VAL A 340 -19.12 -0.76 29.71
C VAL A 340 -19.31 -1.48 28.38
N PHE A 341 -18.21 -1.85 27.75
CA PHE A 341 -18.25 -2.67 26.55
C PHE A 341 -18.30 -4.17 26.89
N CYS A 342 -19.28 -4.88 26.34
CA CYS A 342 -19.45 -6.32 26.54
C CYS A 342 -19.48 -7.08 25.21
N ARG A 343 -18.46 -7.92 24.94
CA ARG A 343 -18.44 -8.79 23.74
C ARG A 343 -19.30 -10.04 23.87
N ARG A 344 -19.58 -10.46 25.09
CA ARG A 344 -20.24 -11.73 25.42
C ARG A 344 -21.34 -11.48 26.42
N ILE A 345 -22.38 -10.80 25.93
CA ILE A 345 -23.54 -10.43 26.73
C ILE A 345 -24.23 -11.65 27.36
N GLU A 346 -24.14 -12.81 26.70
CA GLU A 346 -24.63 -14.10 27.22
C GLU A 346 -23.94 -14.56 28.51
N ALA A 347 -22.69 -14.14 28.74
CA ALA A 347 -21.90 -14.45 29.93
C ALA A 347 -22.02 -13.35 31.00
N LEU A 348 -22.84 -12.32 30.78
CA LEU A 348 -23.07 -11.27 31.75
C LEU A 348 -23.44 -11.77 33.17
N PRO A 349 -24.23 -12.85 33.37
CA PRO A 349 -24.50 -13.37 34.71
C PRO A 349 -23.25 -13.83 35.48
N GLU A 350 -22.17 -14.11 34.77
CA GLU A 350 -20.88 -14.57 35.33
C GLU A 350 -19.97 -13.40 35.72
N SER A 351 -20.33 -12.15 35.40
CA SER A 351 -19.51 -11.00 35.78
C SER A 351 -19.38 -10.90 37.31
N SER A 352 -18.18 -10.52 37.76
CA SER A 352 -17.82 -10.52 39.19
C SER A 352 -17.19 -9.23 39.68
N PHE A 353 -16.70 -8.34 38.81
CA PHE A 353 -16.17 -7.03 39.18
C PHE A 353 -16.19 -6.08 37.98
N VAL A 354 -15.97 -4.79 38.25
CA VAL A 354 -15.70 -3.76 37.23
C VAL A 354 -14.34 -3.15 37.53
N VAL A 355 -13.58 -2.80 36.49
CA VAL A 355 -12.33 -2.03 36.62
C VAL A 355 -12.44 -0.75 35.80
N LEU A 356 -12.27 0.39 36.45
CA LEU A 356 -12.24 1.72 35.82
C LEU A 356 -10.81 2.18 35.60
N CYS A 357 -10.61 3.03 34.59
CA CYS A 357 -9.36 3.78 34.45
C CYS A 357 -9.23 4.83 35.58
N PRO A 358 -8.01 5.22 35.97
CA PRO A 358 -7.81 6.23 37.01
C PRO A 358 -8.38 7.60 36.64
N GLU A 359 -8.56 7.89 35.35
CA GLU A 359 -9.12 9.14 34.84
C GLU A 359 -10.66 9.13 34.76
N HIS A 360 -11.32 8.04 35.17
CA HIS A 360 -12.76 7.89 34.96
C HIS A 360 -13.56 8.88 35.83
N PRO A 361 -14.44 9.74 35.26
CA PRO A 361 -15.14 10.80 35.99
C PRO A 361 -15.97 10.31 37.19
N LEU A 362 -16.50 9.08 37.09
CA LEU A 362 -17.27 8.44 38.15
C LEU A 362 -16.51 8.33 39.49
N LEU A 363 -15.18 8.28 39.46
CA LEU A 363 -14.36 8.11 40.68
C LEU A 363 -14.54 9.27 41.67
N GLU A 364 -14.84 10.48 41.19
CA GLU A 364 -15.08 11.63 42.07
C GLU A 364 -16.35 11.48 42.91
N GLN A 365 -17.28 10.61 42.49
CA GLN A 365 -18.62 10.49 43.06
C GLN A 365 -18.79 9.25 43.92
N ILE A 366 -18.17 8.13 43.55
CA ILE A 366 -18.45 6.81 44.15
C ILE A 366 -17.39 6.32 45.13
N VAL A 367 -16.18 6.90 45.14
CA VAL A 367 -15.08 6.37 45.96
C VAL A 367 -15.36 6.60 47.44
N ASP A 368 -15.31 5.52 48.22
CA ASP A 368 -15.49 5.60 49.67
C ASP A 368 -14.33 6.38 50.31
N PRO A 369 -14.60 7.26 51.30
CA PRO A 369 -13.56 8.05 51.96
C PRO A 369 -12.39 7.25 52.54
N ILE A 370 -12.62 5.98 52.92
CA ILE A 370 -11.59 5.08 53.44
C ILE A 370 -10.59 4.67 52.34
N GLN A 371 -11.05 4.57 51.10
CA GLN A 371 -10.24 4.14 49.95
C GLN A 371 -9.69 5.33 49.14
N ALA A 372 -10.12 6.57 49.46
CA ALA A 372 -9.82 7.76 48.67
C ALA A 372 -8.31 8.07 48.55
N ASP A 373 -7.53 7.86 49.63
CA ASP A 373 -6.09 8.12 49.61
C ASP A 373 -5.34 7.15 48.69
N GLU A 374 -5.68 5.85 48.72
CA GLU A 374 -5.05 4.84 47.84
C GLU A 374 -5.44 5.04 46.37
N VAL A 375 -6.70 5.39 46.10
CA VAL A 375 -7.16 5.68 44.74
C VAL A 375 -6.45 6.93 44.21
N ARG A 376 -6.33 7.99 45.01
CA ARG A 376 -5.61 9.21 44.61
C ARG A 376 -4.13 8.96 44.36
N GLU A 377 -3.47 8.16 45.20
CA GLU A 377 -2.07 7.78 44.97
C GLU A 377 -1.90 7.02 43.64
N LEU A 378 -2.83 6.13 43.31
CA LEU A 378 -2.83 5.43 42.02
C LEU A 378 -3.07 6.40 40.84
N GLN A 379 -4.00 7.34 40.98
CA GLN A 379 -4.25 8.39 39.98
C GLN A 379 -2.99 9.23 39.75
N ASP A 380 -2.40 9.77 40.81
CA ASP A 380 -1.20 10.62 40.75
C ASP A 380 0.00 9.91 40.13
N ARG A 381 0.14 8.60 40.38
CA ARG A 381 1.19 7.79 39.75
C ARG A 381 0.88 7.51 38.28
N THR A 382 -0.37 7.18 37.95
CA THR A 382 -0.75 6.79 36.58
C THR A 382 -0.72 7.98 35.62
N LEU A 383 -1.14 9.16 36.07
CA LEU A 383 -1.14 10.39 35.26
C LEU A 383 0.28 10.83 34.84
N LYS A 384 1.32 10.30 35.49
CA LYS A 384 2.73 10.54 35.14
C LYS A 384 3.28 9.53 34.12
N LEU A 385 2.52 8.50 33.78
CA LEU A 385 2.94 7.42 32.88
C LEU A 385 2.36 7.63 31.48
N GLY A 386 3.18 7.40 30.47
CA GLY A 386 2.70 7.33 29.08
C GLY A 386 1.88 6.06 28.83
N GLU A 387 1.04 6.06 27.79
CA GLU A 387 0.24 4.88 27.38
C GLU A 387 1.10 3.62 27.22
N ARG A 388 2.27 3.74 26.59
CA ARG A 388 3.18 2.61 26.37
C ARG A 388 3.68 2.01 27.69
N GLU A 389 3.93 2.84 28.69
CA GLU A 389 4.37 2.40 30.02
C GLU A 389 3.23 1.74 30.78
N ARG A 390 2.02 2.31 30.72
CA ARG A 390 0.79 1.68 31.27
C ARG A 390 0.55 0.30 30.67
N MET A 391 0.69 0.18 29.35
CA MET A 391 0.53 -1.09 28.63
C MET A 391 1.62 -2.11 28.95
N ALA A 392 2.87 -1.67 29.14
CA ALA A 392 3.97 -2.53 29.57
C ALA A 392 3.78 -3.03 31.02
N ASN A 393 3.21 -2.19 31.88
CA ASN A 393 2.94 -2.50 33.29
C ASN A 393 1.69 -3.36 33.50
N ARG A 394 0.94 -3.70 32.43
CA ARG A 394 -0.24 -4.57 32.50
C ARG A 394 0.01 -5.90 33.22
N ALA A 395 1.22 -6.46 33.13
CA ALA A 395 1.60 -7.71 33.80
C ALA A 395 1.66 -7.59 35.34
N HIS A 396 1.78 -6.38 35.88
CA HIS A 396 1.83 -6.12 37.32
C HIS A 396 0.46 -5.77 37.92
N SER A 397 -0.57 -5.54 37.07
CA SER A 397 -1.95 -5.12 37.37
C SER A 397 -2.15 -4.50 38.76
N ASP A 398 -1.66 -3.29 38.94
CA ASP A 398 -1.98 -2.49 40.11
C ASP A 398 -3.50 -2.29 40.20
N GLY A 399 -4.09 -2.56 41.35
CA GLY A 399 -5.54 -2.55 41.52
C GLY A 399 -5.90 -2.07 42.91
N VAL A 400 -6.71 -1.02 42.98
CA VAL A 400 -7.20 -0.45 44.24
C VAL A 400 -8.72 -0.57 44.25
N ALA A 401 -9.29 -1.04 45.37
CA ALA A 401 -10.74 -1.13 45.53
C ALA A 401 -11.31 0.26 45.79
N THR A 402 -12.46 0.58 45.19
CA THR A 402 -13.11 1.90 45.42
C THR A 402 -13.99 1.92 46.67
N GLY A 403 -14.37 0.74 47.20
CA GLY A 403 -15.46 0.59 48.17
C GLY A 403 -16.87 0.59 47.53
N ALA A 404 -16.99 1.13 46.33
CA ALA A 404 -18.22 1.13 45.55
C ALA A 404 -18.49 -0.21 44.85
N TYR A 405 -19.75 -0.37 44.43
CA TYR A 405 -20.22 -1.51 43.67
C TYR A 405 -21.08 -1.07 42.48
N ALA A 406 -21.06 -1.89 41.42
CA ALA A 406 -21.97 -1.78 40.29
C ALA A 406 -23.05 -2.85 40.38
N LEU A 407 -24.23 -2.58 39.82
CA LEU A 407 -25.33 -3.54 39.72
C LEU A 407 -25.22 -4.31 38.40
N ASN A 408 -25.15 -5.64 38.46
CA ASN A 408 -25.28 -6.47 37.26
C ASN A 408 -26.75 -6.45 36.78
N PRO A 409 -27.07 -5.94 35.57
CA PRO A 409 -28.45 -5.75 35.16
C PRO A 409 -29.17 -7.06 34.80
N SER A 410 -28.44 -8.18 34.70
CA SER A 410 -29.01 -9.51 34.47
C SER A 410 -29.37 -10.25 35.77
N THR A 411 -28.56 -10.12 36.82
CA THR A 411 -28.72 -10.86 38.08
C THR A 411 -29.14 -9.97 39.26
N LEU A 412 -29.04 -8.66 39.12
CA LEU A 412 -29.19 -7.66 40.18
C LEU A 412 -28.24 -7.86 41.36
N GLN A 413 -27.12 -8.56 41.14
CA GLN A 413 -26.06 -8.71 42.14
C GLN A 413 -25.13 -7.50 42.13
N HIS A 414 -24.69 -7.09 43.33
CA HIS A 414 -23.62 -6.12 43.49
C HIS A 414 -22.29 -6.76 43.10
N ILE A 415 -21.52 -6.07 42.25
CA ILE A 415 -20.17 -6.45 41.86
C ILE A 415 -19.21 -5.30 42.21
N PRO A 416 -18.08 -5.54 42.90
CA PRO A 416 -17.17 -4.49 43.34
C PRO A 416 -16.54 -3.72 42.17
N ILE A 417 -16.31 -2.43 42.37
CA ILE A 417 -15.62 -1.55 41.43
C ILE A 417 -14.17 -1.33 41.89
N TRP A 418 -13.24 -1.52 40.96
CA TRP A 418 -11.79 -1.37 41.14
C TRP A 418 -11.25 -0.30 40.21
N VAL A 419 -10.07 0.24 40.53
CA VAL A 419 -9.31 1.16 39.67
C VAL A 419 -7.98 0.52 39.31
N SER A 420 -7.55 0.63 38.05
CA SER A 420 -6.27 0.07 37.62
C SER A 420 -5.63 0.86 36.47
N SER A 421 -4.31 1.02 36.51
CA SER A 421 -3.58 1.83 35.53
C SER A 421 -3.60 1.27 34.10
N TYR A 422 -3.85 -0.04 33.92
CA TYR A 422 -3.86 -0.67 32.59
C TYR A 422 -5.15 -0.43 31.80
N VAL A 423 -6.21 0.09 32.44
CA VAL A 423 -7.45 0.47 31.75
C VAL A 423 -7.26 1.86 31.18
N MET A 424 -7.53 2.02 29.88
CA MET A 424 -7.33 3.28 29.14
C MET A 424 -8.66 4.04 29.05
N PRO A 425 -8.67 5.37 29.22
CA PRO A 425 -9.91 6.18 29.18
C PRO A 425 -10.64 6.09 27.84
N ASP A 426 -9.91 6.12 26.72
CA ASP A 426 -10.51 6.20 25.38
C ASP A 426 -10.93 4.83 24.80
N ILE A 427 -10.66 3.74 25.52
CA ILE A 427 -11.04 2.38 25.09
C ILE A 427 -12.17 1.88 25.97
N ARG A 428 -13.23 1.34 25.35
CA ARG A 428 -14.31 0.63 26.07
C ARG A 428 -14.92 1.49 27.19
N PHE A 429 -15.06 2.79 26.94
CA PHE A 429 -15.61 3.77 27.88
C PHE A 429 -14.81 3.92 29.19
N GLY A 430 -13.51 3.63 29.17
CA GLY A 430 -12.68 3.69 30.37
C GLY A 430 -13.01 2.61 31.40
N ALA A 431 -13.77 1.57 31.02
CA ALA A 431 -14.28 0.57 31.95
C ALA A 431 -14.23 -0.85 31.39
N ILE A 432 -13.84 -1.80 32.24
CA ILE A 432 -13.78 -3.23 31.91
C ILE A 432 -14.71 -4.01 32.83
N LEU A 433 -15.59 -4.80 32.22
CA LEU A 433 -16.42 -5.76 32.93
C LEU A 433 -15.66 -7.08 33.14
N GLY A 434 -15.34 -7.38 34.40
CA GLY A 434 -14.61 -8.57 34.83
C GLY A 434 -15.47 -9.84 34.74
N MET A 435 -15.00 -10.79 33.94
CA MET A 435 -15.61 -12.12 33.72
C MET A 435 -14.50 -13.19 33.75
N PRO A 436 -14.11 -13.68 34.94
CA PRO A 436 -12.96 -14.58 35.12
C PRO A 436 -13.02 -15.89 34.32
N ASP A 437 -14.20 -16.51 34.22
CA ASP A 437 -14.36 -17.79 33.50
C ASP A 437 -14.19 -17.62 31.98
N GLU A 438 -14.23 -16.37 31.52
CA GLU A 438 -14.32 -15.99 30.13
C GLU A 438 -13.07 -15.25 29.61
N ASN A 439 -12.15 -14.89 30.50
CA ASN A 439 -10.92 -14.18 30.15
C ASN A 439 -9.84 -14.43 31.20
N GLU A 440 -8.72 -15.04 30.78
CA GLU A 440 -7.60 -15.37 31.68
C GLU A 440 -7.02 -14.13 32.37
N ALA A 441 -6.99 -12.96 31.71
CA ALA A 441 -6.53 -11.73 32.35
C ALA A 441 -7.49 -11.24 33.44
N HIS A 442 -8.81 -11.46 33.28
CA HIS A 442 -9.78 -11.15 34.33
C HIS A 442 -9.63 -12.12 35.52
N LYS A 443 -9.31 -13.38 35.23
CA LYS A 443 -9.05 -14.40 36.24
C LYS A 443 -7.77 -14.11 37.03
N GLU A 444 -6.69 -13.74 36.35
CA GLU A 444 -5.44 -13.33 36.99
C GLU A 444 -5.66 -12.11 37.90
N PHE A 445 -6.37 -11.08 37.41
CA PHE A 445 -6.72 -9.91 38.21
C PHE A 445 -7.54 -10.30 39.45
N ALA A 446 -8.57 -11.13 39.28
CA ALA A 446 -9.41 -11.59 40.38
C ALA A 446 -8.61 -12.38 41.43
N VAL A 447 -7.73 -13.29 41.01
CA VAL A 447 -6.87 -14.07 41.92
C VAL A 447 -5.89 -13.18 42.67
N ARG A 448 -5.24 -12.24 41.97
CA ARG A 448 -4.25 -11.32 42.55
C ARG A 448 -4.87 -10.43 43.63
N HIS A 449 -6.10 -9.97 43.40
CA HIS A 449 -6.80 -9.03 44.27
C HIS A 449 -7.83 -9.68 45.20
N GLY A 450 -7.81 -11.01 45.32
CA GLY A 450 -8.68 -11.76 46.23
C GLY A 450 -10.18 -11.66 45.91
N ILE A 451 -10.55 -11.32 44.67
CA ILE A 451 -11.94 -11.22 44.23
C ILE A 451 -12.51 -12.65 44.12
N PRO A 452 -13.63 -12.96 44.81
CA PRO A 452 -14.20 -14.30 44.78
C PRO A 452 -14.54 -14.75 43.35
N LEU A 453 -13.92 -15.83 42.91
CA LEU A 453 -14.34 -16.53 41.70
C LEU A 453 -15.67 -17.24 42.02
N LYS A 454 -16.71 -17.02 41.22
CA LYS A 454 -17.96 -17.76 41.34
C LYS A 454 -17.60 -19.25 41.25
N ALA A 455 -17.89 -20.02 42.31
CA ALA A 455 -17.60 -21.44 42.33
C ALA A 455 -18.26 -22.05 41.09
N GLY A 456 -17.45 -22.60 40.19
CA GLY A 456 -17.93 -23.19 38.95
C GLY A 456 -19.09 -24.10 39.29
N GLY A 457 -20.32 -23.64 38.99
CA GLY A 457 -21.47 -24.52 38.95
C GLY A 457 -21.02 -25.68 38.09
N GLN A 458 -21.22 -26.91 38.60
CA GLN A 458 -20.86 -28.15 37.91
C GLN A 458 -20.86 -27.93 36.42
N SER A 459 -19.77 -28.30 35.74
CA SER A 459 -19.76 -28.41 34.30
C SER A 459 -20.86 -29.39 33.88
N SER A 460 -22.10 -28.90 33.81
CA SER A 460 -23.03 -29.38 32.84
C SER A 460 -22.25 -29.21 31.56
N SER A 461 -22.08 -30.33 30.88
CA SER A 461 -21.43 -30.48 29.60
C SER A 461 -22.14 -29.67 28.51
N ARG A 462 -22.29 -28.35 28.70
CA ARG A 462 -22.39 -27.40 27.61
C ARG A 462 -21.02 -27.41 26.96
N ARG A 463 -20.84 -28.42 26.10
CA ARG A 463 -19.95 -28.39 24.94
C ARG A 463 -19.78 -26.93 24.56
N ARG A 464 -18.54 -26.41 24.55
CA ARG A 464 -18.17 -25.21 23.79
C ARG A 464 -18.94 -25.30 22.46
N ARG A 465 -20.09 -24.63 22.34
CA ARG A 465 -20.82 -24.62 21.08
C ARG A 465 -19.89 -23.85 20.18
N ARG A 466 -19.28 -24.55 19.21
CA ARG A 466 -18.62 -23.89 18.07
C ARG A 466 -19.56 -22.76 17.63
N PRO A 467 -19.07 -21.52 17.44
CA PRO A 467 -19.92 -20.44 17.02
C PRO A 467 -20.67 -20.90 15.78
N THR A 468 -21.98 -21.01 15.87
CA THR A 468 -22.81 -21.33 14.71
C THR A 468 -22.53 -20.21 13.72
N ARG A 469 -21.90 -20.58 12.60
CA ARG A 469 -21.64 -19.74 11.44
C ARG A 469 -22.95 -19.01 11.12
N ARG A 470 -23.08 -17.73 11.51
CA ARG A 470 -24.19 -16.89 11.05
C ARG A 470 -24.08 -16.88 9.52
N ARG A 471 -25.09 -17.41 8.83
CA ARG A 471 -25.22 -17.23 7.38
C ARG A 471 -25.34 -15.73 7.14
N PRO A 472 -24.53 -15.12 6.27
CA PRO A 472 -24.75 -13.74 5.85
C PRO A 472 -26.05 -13.70 5.03
N GLY A 473 -27.04 -12.92 5.48
CA GLY A 473 -28.25 -12.65 4.71
C GLY A 473 -29.53 -13.37 5.16
N ALA A 474 -29.85 -13.40 6.45
CA ALA A 474 -31.19 -13.79 6.92
C ALA A 474 -31.77 -12.71 7.86
N ASP A 475 -32.77 -12.01 7.31
CA ASP A 475 -33.88 -11.27 7.92
C ASP A 475 -33.62 -10.13 8.91
N SER A 476 -33.73 -8.93 8.35
CA SER A 476 -34.43 -7.79 8.95
C SER A 476 -35.87 -8.19 9.31
N GLY A 477 -36.16 -8.42 10.59
CA GLY A 477 -37.54 -8.59 11.07
C GLY A 477 -37.80 -9.61 12.18
N ALA A 478 -36.77 -10.22 12.79
CA ALA A 478 -36.99 -11.14 13.92
C ALA A 478 -36.86 -10.42 15.27
N GLU A 479 -37.88 -10.52 16.12
CA GLU A 479 -37.80 -10.18 17.55
C GLU A 479 -36.48 -10.70 18.14
N LYS A 480 -35.68 -9.81 18.73
CA LYS A 480 -34.36 -10.15 19.26
C LYS A 480 -34.49 -11.11 20.45
N LYS A 481 -34.38 -12.42 20.20
CA LYS A 481 -34.43 -13.47 21.23
C LYS A 481 -33.12 -13.51 22.04
N GLY A 482 -33.21 -13.70 23.35
CA GLY A 482 -32.07 -13.91 24.25
C GLY A 482 -31.85 -12.80 25.27
N LEU A 483 -30.78 -12.91 26.07
CA LEU A 483 -30.47 -11.95 27.15
C LEU A 483 -30.28 -10.53 26.60
N GLN A 484 -29.59 -10.37 25.47
CA GLN A 484 -29.41 -9.07 24.82
C GLN A 484 -30.75 -8.39 24.51
N GLY A 485 -31.68 -9.06 23.82
CA GLY A 485 -32.97 -8.46 23.48
C GLY A 485 -33.81 -8.08 24.71
N SER A 486 -33.77 -8.89 25.78
CA SER A 486 -34.41 -8.55 27.06
C SER A 486 -33.82 -7.28 27.69
N LEU A 487 -32.49 -7.13 27.64
CA LEU A 487 -31.78 -5.95 28.17
C LEU A 487 -31.97 -4.72 27.27
N GLU A 488 -32.07 -4.89 25.95
CA GLU A 488 -32.34 -3.79 25.02
C GLU A 488 -33.75 -3.22 25.21
N VAL A 489 -34.76 -4.07 25.44
CA VAL A 489 -36.13 -3.64 25.79
C VAL A 489 -36.16 -2.83 27.08
N ARG A 490 -35.25 -3.11 28.02
CA ARG A 490 -35.09 -2.35 29.27
C ARG A 490 -34.27 -1.07 29.10
N GLY A 491 -33.75 -0.79 27.91
CA GLY A 491 -32.91 0.37 27.64
C GLY A 491 -31.52 0.31 28.27
N VAL A 492 -31.04 -0.86 28.71
CA VAL A 492 -29.75 -1.00 29.39
C VAL A 492 -28.63 -1.53 28.50
N THR A 493 -28.92 -1.88 27.24
CA THR A 493 -27.88 -2.27 26.28
C THR A 493 -28.29 -1.93 24.85
N GLU A 494 -27.29 -1.77 23.98
CA GLU A 494 -27.45 -1.64 22.53
C GLU A 494 -26.24 -2.26 21.81
N SER A 495 -26.38 -2.59 20.52
CA SER A 495 -25.26 -3.11 19.73
C SER A 495 -24.19 -2.03 19.56
N TYR A 496 -22.92 -2.40 19.76
CA TYR A 496 -21.81 -1.46 19.72
C TYR A 496 -20.57 -2.07 19.08
N ILE A 497 -19.79 -1.25 18.38
CA ILE A 497 -18.52 -1.65 17.79
C ILE A 497 -17.42 -0.85 18.47
N ASP A 498 -16.51 -1.56 19.11
CA ASP A 498 -15.32 -1.03 19.77
C ASP A 498 -14.11 -1.14 18.85
N TYR A 499 -13.17 -0.20 18.96
CA TYR A 499 -11.92 -0.21 18.21
C TYR A 499 -10.74 -0.18 19.17
N LYS A 500 -9.64 -0.82 18.79
CA LYS A 500 -8.35 -0.69 19.48
C LYS A 500 -7.63 0.60 19.06
N LEU A 501 -7.98 1.15 17.90
CA LEU A 501 -7.37 2.37 17.37
C LEU A 501 -7.56 3.52 18.36
N HIS A 502 -6.49 4.28 18.58
CA HIS A 502 -6.52 5.54 19.31
C HIS A 502 -6.38 6.70 18.35
N ASP A 503 -6.76 7.88 18.82
CA ASP A 503 -6.53 9.11 18.10
C ASP A 503 -5.04 9.39 17.92
N TRP A 504 -4.74 10.06 16.82
CA TRP A 504 -3.37 10.29 16.40
C TRP A 504 -2.79 11.48 17.16
N VAL A 505 -1.86 11.21 18.09
CA VAL A 505 -1.04 12.24 18.75
C VAL A 505 -0.28 13.04 17.69
N PHE A 506 -0.63 14.31 17.58
CA PHE A 506 -0.36 15.17 16.43
C PHE A 506 0.66 16.28 16.72
N ASP A 507 1.07 16.49 17.96
CA ASP A 507 2.12 17.44 18.32
C ASP A 507 3.45 16.75 18.66
N ARG A 508 4.54 17.48 18.50
CA ARG A 508 5.91 17.07 18.76
C ARG A 508 6.68 18.26 19.32
N GLN A 509 7.37 18.04 20.43
CA GLN A 509 8.24 19.02 21.07
C GLN A 509 9.63 19.00 20.41
N ARG A 510 9.68 19.34 19.12
CA ARG A 510 10.88 19.33 18.27
C ARG A 510 10.94 20.59 17.42
N PHE A 511 12.16 20.93 17.00
CA PHE A 511 12.41 22.09 16.15
C PHE A 511 12.00 21.83 14.69
N TRP A 512 12.43 20.69 14.15
CA TRP A 512 12.32 20.33 12.74
C TRP A 512 11.03 19.56 12.44
N GLY A 513 9.95 20.30 12.36
CA GLY A 513 8.65 19.82 11.92
C GLY A 513 7.79 20.97 11.41
N VAL A 514 6.62 20.65 10.87
CA VAL A 514 5.67 21.68 10.42
C VAL A 514 5.12 22.42 11.65
N PRO A 515 5.25 23.75 11.80
CA PRO A 515 4.64 24.47 12.92
C PRO A 515 3.12 24.29 12.94
N ILE A 516 2.54 24.02 14.10
CA ILE A 516 1.08 23.98 14.27
C ILE A 516 0.53 25.42 14.10
N PRO A 517 -0.41 25.68 13.18
CA PRO A 517 -0.88 27.02 12.84
C PRO A 517 -1.92 27.54 13.86
N ILE A 518 -1.54 27.59 15.14
CA ILE A 518 -2.37 28.06 16.25
C ILE A 518 -1.64 29.16 17.03
N ILE A 519 -2.43 30.13 17.50
CA ILE A 519 -2.00 31.24 18.36
C ILE A 519 -2.67 31.05 19.72
N GLU A 520 -1.87 31.14 20.78
CA GLU A 520 -2.28 31.10 22.17
C GLU A 520 -2.49 32.53 22.69
N CYS A 521 -3.76 32.90 22.85
CA CYS A 521 -4.20 34.20 23.34
C CYS A 521 -4.79 34.06 24.75
N GLU A 522 -4.38 34.91 25.68
CA GLU A 522 -4.93 34.90 27.05
C GLU A 522 -6.44 35.20 27.10
N ASP A 523 -6.94 36.01 26.16
CA ASP A 523 -8.35 36.40 26.11
C ASP A 523 -9.22 35.49 25.22
N CYS A 524 -8.70 35.08 24.07
CA CYS A 524 -9.46 34.31 23.06
C CYS A 524 -9.21 32.79 23.16
N GLY A 525 -8.22 32.36 23.94
CA GLY A 525 -7.78 30.96 23.98
C GLY A 525 -6.94 30.58 22.76
N LYS A 526 -7.14 29.36 22.25
CA LYS A 526 -6.41 28.82 21.09
C LYS A 526 -7.11 29.23 19.80
N VAL A 527 -6.48 30.11 19.03
CA VAL A 527 -7.05 30.72 17.82
C VAL A 527 -6.27 30.24 16.58
N PRO A 528 -6.95 29.79 15.51
CA PRO A 528 -6.27 29.42 14.27
C PRO A 528 -5.61 30.61 13.58
N VAL A 529 -4.44 30.38 12.99
CA VAL A 529 -3.82 31.35 12.07
C VAL A 529 -4.69 31.46 10.81
N PRO A 530 -5.00 32.68 10.32
CA PRO A 530 -5.77 32.85 9.09
C PRO A 530 -5.10 32.13 7.90
N GLU A 531 -5.89 31.51 7.03
CA GLU A 531 -5.35 30.76 5.87
C GLU A 531 -4.49 31.65 4.94
N SER A 532 -4.83 32.94 4.83
CA SER A 532 -4.06 33.93 4.07
C SER A 532 -2.64 34.16 4.60
N ASP A 533 -2.41 33.86 5.88
CA ASP A 533 -1.16 34.12 6.58
C ASP A 533 -0.26 32.87 6.60
N LEU A 534 -0.73 31.76 6.02
CA LEU A 534 0.08 30.56 5.84
C LEU A 534 1.12 30.74 4.71
N PRO A 535 2.32 30.14 4.83
CA PRO A 535 2.74 29.27 5.93
C PRO A 535 3.29 30.02 7.15
N VAL A 536 3.04 29.50 8.35
CA VAL A 536 3.86 29.82 9.54
C VAL A 536 5.21 29.13 9.35
N ARG A 537 6.27 29.92 9.12
CA ARG A 537 7.61 29.42 8.84
C ARG A 537 8.38 29.10 10.11
N LEU A 538 9.26 28.09 10.08
CA LEU A 538 10.25 27.89 11.13
C LEU A 538 11.25 29.06 11.18
N PRO A 539 11.82 29.38 12.36
CA PRO A 539 12.90 30.35 12.45
C PRO A 539 14.16 29.83 11.74
N ASP A 540 14.90 30.71 11.09
CA ASP A 540 16.17 30.37 10.44
C ASP A 540 17.28 30.23 11.48
N VAL A 541 18.04 29.13 11.39
CA VAL A 541 19.15 28.82 12.31
C VAL A 541 20.36 28.30 11.54
N GLU A 542 21.56 28.65 12.00
CA GLU A 542 22.82 28.05 11.50
C GLU A 542 23.07 26.67 12.12
N GLU A 543 22.75 26.51 13.41
CA GLU A 543 22.86 25.27 14.17
C GLU A 543 21.64 25.13 15.11
N LEU A 544 21.30 23.90 15.49
CA LEU A 544 20.21 23.64 16.43
C LEU A 544 20.57 24.15 17.84
N VAL A 545 19.66 24.89 18.46
CA VAL A 545 19.83 25.40 19.83
C VAL A 545 19.67 24.25 20.84
N GLU A 546 20.61 24.13 21.77
CA GLU A 546 20.47 23.21 22.91
C GLU A 546 19.47 23.79 23.92
N VAL A 547 18.44 23.02 24.23
CA VAL A 547 17.46 23.32 25.28
C VAL A 547 17.50 22.24 26.36
N ALA A 548 17.04 22.57 27.57
CA ALA A 548 16.99 21.58 28.64
C ALA A 548 16.05 20.42 28.28
N GLU A 549 16.32 19.24 28.82
CA GLU A 549 15.48 18.06 28.60
C GLU A 549 14.02 18.36 28.98
N GLY A 550 13.09 18.04 28.06
CA GLY A 550 11.66 18.32 28.22
C GLY A 550 11.21 19.73 27.81
N GLN A 551 12.11 20.65 27.47
CA GLN A 551 11.73 21.95 26.90
C GLN A 551 11.52 21.88 25.39
N ASN A 552 10.50 22.58 24.90
CA ASN A 552 10.23 22.66 23.47
C ASN A 552 11.25 23.63 22.79
N PRO A 553 12.03 23.19 21.79
CA PRO A 553 13.07 24.02 21.16
C PRO A 553 12.60 25.36 20.60
N LEU A 554 11.36 25.45 20.10
CA LEU A 554 10.85 26.69 19.50
C LEU A 554 10.62 27.81 20.52
N THR A 555 10.49 27.46 21.80
CA THR A 555 10.36 28.44 22.90
C THR A 555 11.64 29.26 23.14
N ALA A 556 12.79 28.84 22.59
CA ALA A 556 14.03 29.61 22.67
C ALA A 556 14.07 30.82 21.72
N PHE A 557 13.07 31.00 20.86
CA PHE A 557 13.02 32.03 19.83
C PHE A 557 11.93 33.07 20.13
N ASP A 558 12.18 33.95 21.10
CA ASP A 558 11.21 34.96 21.57
C ASP A 558 10.57 35.78 20.43
N ASP A 559 11.38 36.28 19.50
CA ASP A 559 10.92 37.09 18.36
C ASP A 559 10.00 36.30 17.41
N TRP A 560 10.20 34.99 17.31
CA TRP A 560 9.36 34.11 16.50
C TRP A 560 8.05 33.75 17.23
N MET A 561 8.14 33.48 18.52
CA MET A 561 7.02 33.13 19.38
C MET A 561 6.01 34.27 19.50
N GLN A 562 6.48 35.52 19.59
CA GLN A 562 5.63 36.69 19.75
C GLN A 562 4.83 36.98 18.46
N THR A 563 3.52 37.12 18.59
CA THR A 563 2.61 37.48 17.50
C THR A 563 1.42 38.28 18.03
N LYS A 564 0.48 38.63 17.16
CA LYS A 564 -0.80 39.23 17.53
C LYS A 564 -1.93 38.21 17.34
N CYS A 565 -2.89 38.20 18.25
CA CYS A 565 -4.13 37.45 18.09
C CYS A 565 -4.91 37.98 16.87
N PRO A 566 -5.30 37.12 15.91
CA PRO A 566 -6.03 37.56 14.72
C PRO A 566 -7.49 37.93 15.04
N GLU A 567 -8.03 37.50 16.17
CA GLU A 567 -9.39 37.88 16.62
C GLU A 567 -9.43 39.23 17.35
N CYS A 568 -8.57 39.42 18.36
CA CYS A 568 -8.64 40.60 19.25
C CYS A 568 -7.50 41.61 19.06
N GLY A 569 -6.46 41.27 18.28
CA GLY A 569 -5.32 42.14 17.97
C GLY A 569 -4.28 42.31 19.10
N LYS A 570 -4.50 41.73 20.28
CA LYS A 570 -3.58 41.79 21.43
C LYS A 570 -2.33 40.95 21.20
N ALA A 571 -1.27 41.23 21.98
CA ALA A 571 -0.06 40.43 22.01
C ALA A 571 -0.40 38.99 22.45
N SER A 572 0.17 38.01 21.77
CA SER A 572 -0.11 36.58 21.97
C SER A 572 1.09 35.76 21.52
N LEU A 573 1.08 34.46 21.79
CA LEU A 573 2.18 33.56 21.46
C LEU A 573 1.75 32.58 20.36
N ARG A 574 2.68 32.17 19.50
CA ARG A 574 2.46 31.02 18.62
C ARG A 574 2.47 29.73 19.44
N SER A 575 1.77 28.70 18.98
CA SER A 575 2.02 27.35 19.46
C SER A 575 3.47 26.96 19.18
N SER A 576 4.18 26.46 20.19
CA SER A 576 5.56 26.00 20.04
C SER A 576 5.65 24.59 19.44
N ASP A 577 4.54 23.87 19.29
CA ASP A 577 4.57 22.49 18.84
C ASP A 577 4.64 22.35 17.32
N THR A 578 5.23 21.25 16.87
CA THR A 578 5.30 20.86 15.46
C THR A 578 4.51 19.59 15.18
N MET A 579 4.08 19.40 13.93
CA MET A 579 3.33 18.23 13.48
C MET A 579 4.21 16.97 13.37
N PRO A 580 3.62 15.76 13.26
CA PRO A 580 4.36 14.51 13.20
C PRO A 580 5.05 14.30 11.86
N ASP A 581 6.14 13.53 11.88
CA ASP A 581 7.06 13.33 10.74
C ASP A 581 6.37 12.94 9.42
N TRP A 582 5.30 12.14 9.47
CA TRP A 582 4.65 11.61 8.27
C TRP A 582 3.57 12.51 7.66
N ILE A 583 3.24 13.65 8.25
CA ILE A 583 2.10 14.45 7.77
C ILE A 583 2.30 14.89 6.31
N GLY A 584 3.51 15.33 5.96
CA GLY A 584 3.84 15.76 4.60
C GLY A 584 3.70 14.64 3.57
N SER A 585 4.11 13.41 3.90
CA SER A 585 3.99 12.27 3.00
C SER A 585 2.57 11.70 2.90
N CYS A 586 1.65 12.06 3.81
CA CYS A 586 0.24 11.63 3.73
C CYS A 586 -0.54 12.29 2.57
N TRP A 587 -0.15 13.49 2.13
CA TRP A 587 -0.79 14.21 1.02
C TRP A 587 0.19 14.63 -0.08
N GLY A 588 1.51 14.60 0.15
CA GLY A 588 2.53 15.11 -0.78
C GLY A 588 2.51 14.46 -2.17
N HIS A 589 2.04 13.22 -2.29
CA HIS A 589 1.84 12.58 -3.59
C HIS A 589 0.77 13.26 -4.45
N LEU A 590 -0.23 13.90 -3.86
CA LEU A 590 -1.21 14.72 -4.58
C LEU A 590 -0.57 16.02 -5.06
N ARG A 591 0.29 16.63 -4.22
CA ARG A 591 1.04 17.84 -4.56
C ARG A 591 1.99 17.64 -5.74
N CYS A 592 2.56 16.44 -5.88
CA CYS A 592 3.35 16.09 -7.07
C CYS A 592 2.57 16.25 -8.38
N LEU A 593 1.24 16.29 -8.39
CA LEU A 593 0.49 16.53 -9.63
C LEU A 593 0.64 17.98 -10.13
N ASP A 594 0.79 18.95 -9.22
CA ASP A 594 0.82 20.37 -9.55
C ASP A 594 1.68 21.20 -8.57
N PRO A 595 2.99 20.90 -8.44
CA PRO A 595 3.82 21.46 -7.37
C PRO A 595 4.12 22.96 -7.51
N LYS A 596 3.80 23.56 -8.66
CA LYS A 596 4.00 24.98 -8.95
C LYS A 596 2.77 25.84 -8.59
N ASN A 597 1.65 25.21 -8.22
CA ASN A 597 0.41 25.92 -7.91
C ASN A 597 0.43 26.50 -6.49
N GLU A 598 0.23 27.80 -6.33
CA GLU A 598 0.32 28.45 -5.01
C GLU A 598 -1.03 28.55 -4.28
N THR A 599 -2.14 28.32 -4.99
CA THR A 599 -3.50 28.55 -4.49
C THR A 599 -4.24 27.29 -4.10
N VAL A 600 -3.86 26.13 -4.67
CA VAL A 600 -4.42 24.82 -4.32
C VAL A 600 -3.32 23.75 -4.27
N ILE A 601 -3.52 22.67 -3.51
CA ILE A 601 -2.60 21.52 -3.47
C ILE A 601 -2.34 20.99 -4.88
N ALA A 602 -3.42 20.74 -5.62
CA ALA A 602 -3.43 20.44 -7.05
C ALA A 602 -4.78 20.80 -7.66
N ARG A 603 -4.79 21.13 -8.94
CA ARG A 603 -6.03 21.38 -9.70
C ARG A 603 -6.97 20.17 -9.70
N GLN A 604 -8.27 20.44 -9.62
CA GLN A 604 -9.29 19.41 -9.50
C GLN A 604 -9.33 18.47 -10.71
N GLU A 605 -9.06 18.97 -11.93
CA GLU A 605 -9.01 18.14 -13.13
C GLU A 605 -7.92 17.07 -13.00
N LEU A 606 -6.75 17.45 -12.48
CA LEU A 606 -5.62 16.55 -12.29
C LEU A 606 -5.91 15.49 -11.22
N LEU A 607 -6.51 15.90 -10.10
CA LEU A 607 -6.94 14.97 -9.05
C LEU A 607 -7.93 13.94 -9.61
N ASN A 608 -8.90 14.37 -10.41
CA ASN A 608 -9.89 13.50 -11.03
C ASN A 608 -9.31 12.52 -12.07
N ILE A 609 -8.17 12.85 -12.67
CA ILE A 609 -7.53 12.05 -13.72
C ILE A 609 -6.52 11.06 -13.14
N TRP A 610 -5.68 11.52 -12.21
CA TRP A 610 -4.52 10.78 -11.75
C TRP A 610 -4.74 10.03 -10.43
N THR A 611 -5.77 10.36 -9.65
CA THR A 611 -6.06 9.67 -8.38
C THR A 611 -7.09 8.54 -8.54
N PRO A 612 -6.91 7.40 -7.87
CA PRO A 612 -5.84 7.12 -6.91
C PRO A 612 -4.57 6.66 -7.64
N ALA A 613 -3.41 6.76 -6.99
CA ALA A 613 -2.18 6.32 -7.64
C ALA A 613 -2.26 4.82 -7.99
N ASN A 614 -1.78 4.45 -9.18
CA ASN A 614 -1.93 3.10 -9.70
C ASN A 614 -1.06 2.09 -8.94
N LEU A 615 0.14 2.51 -8.52
CA LEU A 615 1.11 1.70 -7.80
C LEU A 615 1.92 2.56 -6.83
N CYS A 616 1.96 2.17 -5.56
CA CYS A 616 2.92 2.66 -4.59
C CYS A 616 3.89 1.52 -4.22
N VAL A 617 5.20 1.81 -4.23
CA VAL A 617 6.26 0.89 -3.78
C VAL A 617 6.84 1.42 -2.48
N GLY A 618 6.88 0.60 -1.43
CA GLY A 618 7.35 1.02 -0.11
C GLY A 618 7.48 -0.11 0.90
N GLY A 619 8.34 -0.01 1.89
CA GLY A 619 8.61 -1.12 2.80
C GLY A 619 7.43 -1.46 3.73
N ILE A 620 7.44 -2.68 4.26
CA ILE A 620 6.35 -3.18 5.13
C ILE A 620 6.35 -2.52 6.52
N GLU A 621 7.47 -1.92 6.94
CA GLU A 621 7.60 -1.16 8.19
C GLU A 621 6.59 -0.01 8.31
N HIS A 622 6.08 0.48 7.18
CA HIS A 622 5.10 1.57 7.15
C HIS A 622 3.64 1.09 7.25
N ALA A 623 3.39 -0.22 7.39
CA ALA A 623 2.04 -0.81 7.35
C ALA A 623 1.06 -0.23 8.39
N GLU A 624 1.51 -0.04 9.63
CA GLU A 624 0.65 0.36 10.76
C GLU A 624 0.66 1.87 11.03
N LEU A 625 1.68 2.59 10.54
CA LEU A 625 1.87 4.03 10.75
C LEU A 625 1.52 4.82 9.48
N HIS A 626 2.52 5.21 8.68
CA HIS A 626 2.34 6.02 7.47
C HIS A 626 1.22 5.50 6.54
N LEU A 627 1.14 4.19 6.27
CA LEU A 627 0.08 3.64 5.41
C LEU A 627 -1.32 3.67 6.04
N MET A 628 -1.44 3.83 7.36
CA MET A 628 -2.72 4.10 8.01
C MET A 628 -3.07 5.59 7.90
N TYR A 629 -2.11 6.47 8.20
CA TYR A 629 -2.31 7.91 8.16
C TYR A 629 -2.61 8.44 6.76
N VAL A 630 -1.92 7.96 5.71
CA VAL A 630 -2.22 8.33 4.33
C VAL A 630 -3.64 7.91 3.91
N ARG A 631 -4.14 6.77 4.40
CA ARG A 631 -5.51 6.34 4.13
C ARG A 631 -6.50 7.24 4.84
N PHE A 632 -6.27 7.55 6.12
CA PHE A 632 -7.10 8.49 6.86
C PHE A 632 -7.18 9.86 6.18
N VAL A 633 -6.02 10.46 5.84
CA VAL A 633 -5.98 11.75 5.13
C VAL A 633 -6.69 11.65 3.79
N SER A 634 -6.51 10.55 3.04
CA SER A 634 -7.22 10.35 1.76
C SER A 634 -8.73 10.20 1.91
N HIS A 635 -9.23 9.62 3.00
CA HIS A 635 -10.66 9.57 3.31
C HIS A 635 -11.18 10.96 3.65
N PHE A 636 -10.51 11.68 4.55
CA PHE A 636 -10.87 13.05 4.91
C PHE A 636 -10.90 13.99 3.69
N LEU A 637 -9.87 13.94 2.85
CA LEU A 637 -9.81 14.75 1.62
C LEU A 637 -10.94 14.41 0.63
N ALA A 638 -11.39 13.15 0.59
CA ALA A 638 -12.53 12.76 -0.23
C ALA A 638 -13.85 13.30 0.36
N ASP A 639 -14.00 13.30 1.69
CA ASP A 639 -15.21 13.76 2.37
C ASP A 639 -15.42 15.28 2.23
N ILE A 640 -14.34 16.06 2.13
CA ILE A 640 -14.42 17.49 1.77
C ILE A 640 -14.47 17.75 0.25
N GLY A 641 -14.57 16.69 -0.56
CA GLY A 641 -14.75 16.78 -2.02
C GLY A 641 -13.48 17.07 -2.83
N MET A 642 -12.29 17.02 -2.23
CA MET A 642 -11.03 17.32 -2.91
C MET A 642 -10.58 16.17 -3.82
N THR A 643 -10.68 14.91 -3.38
CA THR A 643 -10.39 13.74 -4.21
C THR A 643 -11.67 12.97 -4.55
N PRO A 644 -11.79 12.39 -5.75
CA PRO A 644 -12.98 11.63 -6.13
C PRO A 644 -13.08 10.27 -5.41
N ARG A 645 -12.04 9.86 -4.67
CA ARG A 645 -11.86 8.50 -4.14
C ARG A 645 -11.15 8.54 -2.79
N GLN A 646 -11.63 7.70 -1.87
CA GLN A 646 -11.17 7.64 -0.49
C GLN A 646 -9.82 6.93 -0.28
N GLU A 647 -9.43 6.00 -1.14
CA GLU A 647 -8.19 5.23 -0.97
C GLU A 647 -7.06 5.81 -1.84
N PRO A 648 -5.84 6.04 -1.29
CA PRO A 648 -4.79 6.77 -1.99
C PRO A 648 -4.13 5.95 -3.09
N TYR A 649 -4.02 4.62 -2.89
CA TYR A 649 -3.27 3.72 -3.75
C TYR A 649 -4.12 2.53 -4.19
N ARG A 650 -4.32 2.36 -5.50
CA ARG A 650 -5.00 1.19 -6.08
C ARG A 650 -4.24 -0.10 -5.76
N ARG A 651 -2.91 -0.04 -5.73
CA ARG A 651 -2.03 -1.17 -5.46
C ARG A 651 -0.83 -0.72 -4.64
N LEU A 652 -0.49 -1.54 -3.65
CA LEU A 652 0.73 -1.41 -2.86
C LEU A 652 1.65 -2.60 -3.17
N PHE A 653 2.94 -2.33 -3.32
CA PHE A 653 3.96 -3.35 -3.40
C PHE A 653 4.97 -3.12 -2.27
N ASN A 654 5.13 -4.12 -1.40
CA ASN A 654 6.11 -4.06 -0.32
C ASN A 654 7.42 -4.74 -0.72
N GLN A 655 8.50 -3.97 -0.85
CA GLN A 655 9.82 -4.53 -1.10
C GLN A 655 10.43 -5.17 0.16
N GLY A 656 11.20 -6.22 -0.04
CA GLY A 656 11.99 -6.84 1.01
C GLY A 656 13.30 -6.10 1.27
N ARG A 657 13.71 -6.04 2.53
CA ARG A 657 15.00 -5.48 2.97
C ARG A 657 16.18 -6.28 2.43
N ILE A 658 17.29 -5.59 2.11
CA ILE A 658 18.58 -6.20 1.85
C ILE A 658 19.43 -6.16 3.13
N ARG A 659 19.91 -7.32 3.57
CA ARG A 659 20.81 -7.48 4.72
C ARG A 659 22.27 -7.54 4.26
N SER A 660 23.18 -6.96 5.02
CA SER A 660 24.63 -7.14 4.84
C SER A 660 25.10 -8.44 5.52
N GLN A 661 26.17 -9.05 5.02
CA GLN A 661 26.78 -10.23 5.68
C GLN A 661 27.35 -9.91 7.07
N GLU A 662 27.70 -8.65 7.35
CA GLU A 662 28.21 -8.19 8.64
C GLU A 662 27.15 -8.12 9.75
N THR A 663 25.87 -8.33 9.41
CA THR A 663 24.74 -8.26 10.37
C THR A 663 24.15 -9.62 10.73
N ASP A 664 24.77 -10.73 10.31
CA ASP A 664 24.32 -12.06 10.70
C ASP A 664 24.43 -12.24 12.23
N GLY A 665 23.30 -12.48 12.88
CA GLY A 665 23.20 -12.69 14.33
C GLY A 665 22.91 -11.43 15.17
N ILE A 666 22.73 -10.26 14.55
CA ILE A 666 22.30 -9.03 15.26
C ILE A 666 20.76 -8.94 15.25
N ASP A 667 20.15 -8.64 16.40
CA ASP A 667 18.70 -8.44 16.57
C ASP A 667 18.15 -7.43 15.55
N ASP A 668 16.99 -7.70 14.94
CA ASP A 668 16.33 -6.83 13.94
C ASP A 668 16.09 -5.40 14.47
N ALA A 669 15.90 -5.23 15.79
CA ALA A 669 15.77 -3.92 16.44
C ALA A 669 17.12 -3.17 16.57
N GLU A 670 18.22 -3.91 16.68
CA GLU A 670 19.58 -3.36 16.71
C GLU A 670 20.11 -3.14 15.28
N ALA A 671 19.82 -4.02 14.33
CA ALA A 671 20.08 -3.82 12.91
C ALA A 671 19.28 -2.64 12.33
N SER A 672 18.07 -2.36 12.82
CA SER A 672 17.31 -1.16 12.45
C SER A 672 17.87 0.13 13.07
N ARG A 673 18.56 0.04 14.23
CA ARG A 673 19.20 1.19 14.92
C ARG A 673 20.65 1.45 14.49
N ARG A 674 21.40 0.41 14.10
CA ARG A 674 22.82 0.45 13.73
C ARG A 674 23.13 0.21 12.26
N GLY A 675 22.20 -0.36 11.49
CA GLY A 675 22.53 -1.19 10.32
C GLY A 675 23.59 -0.58 9.38
N PRO A 676 24.61 -1.34 8.95
CA PRO A 676 25.45 -0.91 7.85
C PRO A 676 24.55 -0.90 6.62
N ARG A 677 24.02 0.27 6.30
CA ARG A 677 23.34 0.49 5.03
C ARG A 677 24.43 0.34 3.99
N VAL A 678 24.35 -0.71 3.19
CA VAL A 678 25.21 -0.81 2.00
C VAL A 678 24.85 0.39 1.12
N ILE A 679 25.73 1.40 1.09
CA ILE A 679 25.51 2.67 0.41
C ILE A 679 25.74 2.47 -1.08
N ALA A 680 24.80 2.96 -1.89
CA ALA A 680 24.81 2.70 -3.32
C ALA A 680 25.96 3.38 -4.08
N GLU A 681 26.41 4.56 -3.63
CA GLU A 681 27.43 5.38 -4.32
C GLU A 681 28.69 4.57 -4.64
N GLU A 682 29.18 3.80 -3.67
CA GLU A 682 30.41 3.01 -3.83
C GLU A 682 30.29 2.03 -5.01
N TYR A 683 29.13 1.40 -5.16
CA TYR A 683 28.89 0.40 -6.20
C TYR A 683 28.58 1.03 -7.56
N LEU A 684 27.95 2.20 -7.58
CA LEU A 684 27.81 3.01 -8.80
C LEU A 684 29.18 3.37 -9.36
N ASP A 685 30.10 3.83 -8.51
CA ASP A 685 31.46 4.23 -8.91
C ASP A 685 32.32 3.05 -9.38
N ARG A 686 32.12 1.87 -8.78
CA ARG A 686 32.91 0.67 -9.08
C ARG A 686 32.39 -0.12 -10.28
N TYR A 687 31.08 -0.27 -10.44
CA TYR A 687 30.48 -1.21 -11.39
C TYR A 687 29.52 -0.58 -12.41
N GLY A 688 29.11 0.67 -12.20
CA GLY A 688 28.13 1.37 -13.04
C GLY A 688 26.68 1.00 -12.72
N ALA A 689 25.76 1.88 -13.11
CA ALA A 689 24.34 1.79 -12.76
C ALA A 689 23.66 0.49 -13.20
N ASP A 690 23.84 0.05 -14.44
CA ASP A 690 23.13 -1.13 -14.98
C ASP A 690 23.54 -2.44 -14.30
N ALA A 691 24.80 -2.56 -13.90
CA ALA A 691 25.26 -3.73 -13.16
C ALA A 691 24.57 -3.80 -11.79
N LEU A 692 24.52 -2.65 -11.09
CA LEU A 692 23.83 -2.53 -9.81
C LEU A 692 22.32 -2.81 -9.95
N ARG A 693 21.64 -2.20 -10.93
CA ARG A 693 20.22 -2.44 -11.23
C ARG A 693 19.93 -3.91 -11.47
N LEU A 694 20.68 -4.56 -12.37
CA LEU A 694 20.47 -5.97 -12.67
C LEU A 694 20.70 -6.84 -11.44
N HIS A 695 21.72 -6.55 -10.62
CA HIS A 695 21.94 -7.30 -9.39
C HIS A 695 20.75 -7.19 -8.45
N LEU A 696 20.30 -5.97 -8.13
CA LEU A 696 19.15 -5.72 -7.24
C LEU A 696 17.87 -6.44 -7.69
N LEU A 697 17.67 -6.51 -9.01
CA LEU A 697 16.51 -7.17 -9.63
C LEU A 697 16.68 -8.70 -9.74
N PHE A 698 17.91 -9.22 -9.64
CA PHE A 698 18.23 -10.63 -9.84
C PHE A 698 18.40 -11.43 -8.56
N MET A 699 18.75 -10.79 -7.43
CA MET A 699 18.99 -11.41 -6.12
C MET A 699 17.82 -12.27 -5.61
N GLY A 700 16.62 -12.04 -6.14
CA GLY A 700 15.44 -12.78 -5.79
C GLY A 700 14.19 -11.97 -6.12
N PRO A 701 13.01 -12.47 -5.75
CA PRO A 701 11.77 -11.72 -5.85
C PRO A 701 11.87 -10.43 -5.01
N PRO A 702 11.48 -9.26 -5.56
CA PRO A 702 11.67 -7.97 -4.90
C PRO A 702 10.92 -7.81 -3.58
N GLN A 703 9.88 -8.60 -3.33
CA GLN A 703 9.12 -8.60 -2.08
C GLN A 703 9.79 -9.41 -0.95
N ASP A 704 10.72 -10.29 -1.30
CA ASP A 704 11.39 -11.16 -0.33
C ASP A 704 12.65 -10.47 0.20
N HIS A 705 12.96 -10.71 1.48
CA HIS A 705 14.25 -10.32 2.04
C HIS A 705 15.39 -10.98 1.26
N SER A 706 16.54 -10.31 1.16
CA SER A 706 17.69 -10.84 0.43
C SER A 706 18.99 -10.42 1.11
N GLU A 707 20.04 -11.18 0.87
CA GLU A 707 21.39 -10.87 1.37
C GLU A 707 22.21 -10.22 0.26
N TRP A 708 22.95 -9.17 0.62
CA TRP A 708 23.85 -8.49 -0.30
C TRP A 708 25.00 -9.40 -0.75
N SER A 709 25.37 -9.34 -2.04
CA SER A 709 26.44 -10.17 -2.60
C SER A 709 27.26 -9.42 -3.65
N ASP A 710 28.47 -9.01 -3.28
CA ASP A 710 29.45 -8.41 -4.21
C ASP A 710 29.77 -9.33 -5.40
N GLU A 711 29.84 -10.65 -5.18
CA GLU A 711 30.07 -11.62 -6.27
C GLU A 711 28.89 -11.69 -7.24
N GLY A 712 27.65 -11.59 -6.72
CA GLY A 712 26.45 -11.49 -7.54
C GLY A 712 26.48 -10.24 -8.43
N LEU A 713 26.90 -9.10 -7.88
CA LEU A 713 27.07 -7.84 -8.62
C LEU A 713 28.14 -7.97 -9.73
N LYS A 714 29.33 -8.48 -9.39
CA LYS A 714 30.39 -8.76 -10.38
C LYS A 714 29.90 -9.69 -11.49
N GLY A 715 29.06 -10.67 -11.15
CA GLY A 715 28.42 -11.56 -12.11
C GLY A 715 27.54 -10.81 -13.12
N CYS A 716 26.74 -9.85 -12.65
CA CYS A 716 25.88 -9.00 -13.49
C CYS A 716 26.70 -8.06 -14.39
N ALA A 717 27.77 -7.45 -13.86
CA ALA A 717 28.70 -6.63 -14.66
C ALA A 717 29.33 -7.44 -15.81
N ARG A 718 29.85 -8.64 -15.52
CA ARG A 718 30.38 -9.55 -16.55
C ARG A 718 29.33 -9.96 -17.57
N PHE A 719 28.08 -10.14 -17.15
CA PHE A 719 26.98 -10.47 -18.06
C PHE A 719 26.70 -9.32 -19.04
N LEU A 720 26.66 -8.07 -18.57
CA LEU A 720 26.47 -6.90 -19.41
C LEU A 720 27.59 -6.73 -20.44
N GLN A 721 28.86 -6.87 -20.03
CA GLN A 721 30.01 -6.82 -20.93
C GLN A 721 29.91 -7.88 -22.03
N ARG A 722 29.60 -9.13 -21.65
CA ARG A 722 29.40 -10.22 -22.62
C ARG A 722 28.22 -9.96 -23.56
N THR A 723 27.14 -9.39 -23.06
CA THR A 723 25.96 -9.05 -23.86
C THR A 723 26.33 -8.05 -24.94
N HIS A 724 27.03 -6.97 -24.56
CA HIS A 724 27.54 -5.97 -25.48
C HIS A 724 28.45 -6.58 -26.56
N GLU A 725 29.47 -7.37 -26.17
CA GLU A 725 30.38 -8.03 -27.12
C GLU A 725 29.67 -8.98 -28.08
N THR A 726 28.71 -9.76 -27.56
CA THR A 726 27.94 -10.73 -28.35
C THR A 726 27.12 -10.02 -29.41
N ILE A 727 26.40 -8.96 -29.03
CA ILE A 727 25.54 -8.21 -29.94
C ILE A 727 26.41 -7.49 -30.98
N LYS A 728 27.44 -6.76 -30.55
CA LYS A 728 28.41 -6.09 -31.44
C LYS A 728 29.00 -7.05 -32.47
N GLY A 729 29.36 -8.26 -32.05
CA GLY A 729 29.91 -9.29 -32.93
C GLY A 729 28.93 -9.78 -34.01
N ARG A 730 27.62 -9.61 -33.83
CA ARG A 730 26.55 -10.04 -34.75
C ARG A 730 26.03 -8.92 -35.68
N ILE A 731 26.36 -7.67 -35.42
CA ILE A 731 25.91 -6.53 -36.23
C ILE A 731 26.36 -6.69 -37.68
N GLY A 732 25.43 -6.51 -38.62
CA GLY A 732 25.68 -6.60 -40.06
C GLY A 732 25.87 -8.02 -40.62
N LYS A 733 25.77 -9.07 -39.79
CA LYS A 733 25.99 -10.47 -40.22
C LYS A 733 24.71 -11.26 -40.49
N GLY A 734 23.59 -10.86 -39.90
CA GLY A 734 22.29 -11.52 -40.10
C GLY A 734 21.78 -11.40 -41.54
N LYS A 735 21.43 -12.53 -42.16
CA LYS A 735 20.87 -12.62 -43.52
C LYS A 735 19.43 -13.10 -43.53
N PHE A 736 19.04 -13.95 -42.59
CA PHE A 736 17.68 -14.46 -42.44
C PHE A 736 17.36 -14.71 -40.96
N VAL A 737 16.12 -15.08 -40.65
CA VAL A 737 15.70 -15.47 -39.29
C VAL A 737 15.16 -16.89 -39.32
N SER A 738 15.82 -17.82 -38.61
CA SER A 738 15.36 -19.21 -38.53
C SER A 738 14.17 -19.36 -37.58
N ARG A 739 13.38 -20.43 -37.73
CA ARG A 739 12.24 -20.71 -36.84
C ARG A 739 12.68 -20.78 -35.37
N ASN A 740 13.84 -21.37 -35.09
CA ASN A 740 14.37 -21.49 -33.74
C ASN A 740 14.67 -20.13 -33.11
N VAL A 741 15.29 -19.22 -33.86
CA VAL A 741 15.54 -17.83 -33.42
C VAL A 741 14.21 -17.10 -33.17
N LEU A 742 13.24 -17.28 -34.07
CA LEU A 742 11.92 -16.66 -33.95
C LEU A 742 11.17 -17.15 -32.70
N VAL A 743 11.15 -18.45 -32.44
CA VAL A 743 10.56 -19.06 -31.24
C VAL A 743 11.27 -18.56 -29.98
N ALA A 744 12.61 -18.50 -29.98
CA ALA A 744 13.38 -17.99 -28.85
C ALA A 744 13.07 -16.52 -28.55
N LYS A 745 12.95 -15.68 -29.59
CA LYS A 745 12.53 -14.27 -29.49
C LYS A 745 11.15 -14.14 -28.84
N HIS A 746 10.14 -14.83 -29.35
CA HIS A 746 8.79 -14.75 -28.78
C HIS A 746 8.71 -15.34 -27.36
N ARG A 747 9.53 -16.36 -27.06
CA ARG A 747 9.61 -16.93 -25.71
C ARG A 747 10.22 -15.94 -24.73
N LEU A 748 11.26 -15.21 -25.14
CA LEU A 748 11.85 -14.13 -24.37
C LEU A 748 10.81 -13.03 -24.09
N ILE A 749 10.12 -12.53 -25.12
CA ILE A 749 9.06 -11.52 -24.99
C ILE A 749 8.02 -11.98 -23.95
N ARG A 750 7.49 -13.21 -24.08
CA ARG A 750 6.48 -13.74 -23.15
C ARG A 750 7.00 -13.81 -21.72
N ARG A 751 8.22 -14.31 -21.52
CA ARG A 751 8.82 -14.49 -20.19
C ARG A 751 9.08 -13.16 -19.50
N VAL A 752 9.69 -12.21 -20.19
CA VAL A 752 9.98 -10.87 -19.64
C VAL A 752 8.68 -10.13 -19.34
N SER A 753 7.72 -10.13 -20.28
CA SER A 753 6.40 -9.50 -20.07
C SER A 753 5.62 -10.12 -18.90
N ARG A 754 5.73 -11.44 -18.69
CA ARG A 754 5.11 -12.10 -17.54
C ARG A 754 5.83 -11.74 -16.25
N ALA A 755 7.15 -11.77 -16.24
CA ALA A 755 7.98 -11.45 -15.08
C ALA A 755 7.70 -10.04 -14.54
N ILE A 756 7.60 -9.03 -15.41
CA ILE A 756 7.23 -7.66 -15.00
C ILE A 756 5.82 -7.63 -14.41
N ARG A 757 4.84 -8.25 -15.08
CA ARG A 757 3.46 -8.29 -14.59
C ARG A 757 3.30 -8.99 -13.25
N THR A 758 4.12 -10.00 -12.95
CA THR A 758 4.05 -10.74 -11.68
C THR A 758 5.14 -10.28 -10.70
N PHE A 759 5.85 -9.19 -10.95
CA PHE A 759 6.99 -8.74 -10.13
C PHE A 759 8.08 -9.80 -9.92
N ARG A 760 8.16 -10.85 -10.76
CA ARG A 760 9.21 -11.88 -10.70
C ARG A 760 10.40 -11.45 -11.56
N LEU A 761 10.95 -10.27 -11.27
CA LEU A 761 11.94 -9.57 -12.12
C LEU A 761 13.25 -10.37 -12.28
N ASN A 762 13.64 -11.14 -11.28
CA ASN A 762 14.76 -12.08 -11.36
C ASN A 762 14.61 -13.10 -12.50
N LYS A 763 13.37 -13.54 -12.80
CA LYS A 763 13.10 -14.45 -13.92
C LYS A 763 13.24 -13.77 -15.28
N ALA A 764 13.06 -12.44 -15.37
CA ALA A 764 13.38 -11.69 -16.58
C ALA A 764 14.89 -11.65 -16.80
N VAL A 765 15.67 -11.37 -15.75
CA VAL A 765 17.14 -11.37 -15.83
C VAL A 765 17.68 -12.73 -16.24
N SER A 766 17.17 -13.84 -15.66
CA SER A 766 17.51 -15.19 -16.12
C SER A 766 17.19 -15.41 -17.60
N ALA A 767 16.04 -14.91 -18.08
CA ALA A 767 15.65 -15.05 -19.48
C ALA A 767 16.60 -14.29 -20.42
N PHE A 768 17.10 -13.11 -20.03
CA PHE A 768 18.14 -12.40 -20.79
C PHE A 768 19.44 -13.20 -20.84
N MET A 769 19.88 -13.74 -19.70
CA MET A 769 21.10 -14.56 -19.63
C MET A 769 21.02 -15.81 -20.52
N GLU A 770 19.89 -16.50 -20.49
CA GLU A 770 19.63 -17.66 -21.35
C GLU A 770 19.62 -17.27 -22.83
N PHE A 771 18.97 -16.17 -23.20
CA PHE A 771 18.91 -15.73 -24.59
C PHE A 771 20.30 -15.33 -25.13
N VAL A 772 21.08 -14.58 -24.35
CA VAL A 772 22.46 -14.22 -24.72
C VAL A 772 23.34 -15.47 -24.82
N LYS A 773 23.12 -16.50 -23.98
CA LYS A 773 23.81 -17.78 -24.10
C LYS A 773 23.54 -18.44 -25.46
N LEU A 774 22.28 -18.47 -25.90
CA LEU A 774 21.92 -19.00 -27.24
C LEU A 774 22.56 -18.20 -28.38
N LEU A 775 22.69 -16.87 -28.23
CA LEU A 775 23.41 -16.04 -29.19
C LEU A 775 24.93 -16.26 -29.19
N ARG A 776 25.50 -16.91 -28.17
CA ARG A 776 26.95 -17.15 -28.08
C ARG A 776 27.36 -18.57 -28.44
N GLY A 777 26.50 -19.54 -28.15
CA GLY A 777 26.76 -20.94 -28.46
C GLY A 777 26.50 -21.27 -29.93
N ASP A 778 26.63 -22.56 -30.24
CA ASP A 778 26.47 -23.09 -31.59
C ASP A 778 25.00 -23.28 -31.98
N GLU A 779 24.06 -22.94 -31.09
CA GLU A 779 22.62 -23.07 -31.33
C GLU A 779 22.11 -22.13 -32.44
N PHE A 780 22.72 -20.94 -32.59
CA PHE A 780 22.39 -19.97 -33.64
C PHE A 780 23.64 -19.53 -34.38
N SER A 781 23.69 -19.80 -35.68
CA SER A 781 24.75 -19.28 -36.54
C SER A 781 24.71 -17.74 -36.63
N MET A 782 25.77 -17.13 -37.14
CA MET A 782 25.86 -15.67 -37.28
C MET A 782 24.86 -15.12 -38.32
N GLU A 783 24.48 -15.92 -39.31
CA GLU A 783 23.61 -15.50 -40.42
C GLU A 783 22.11 -15.62 -40.09
N GLU A 784 21.75 -16.43 -39.09
CA GLU A 784 20.37 -16.74 -38.68
C GLU A 784 19.72 -15.68 -37.76
N VAL A 785 20.49 -14.73 -37.24
CA VAL A 785 20.00 -13.73 -36.29
C VAL A 785 19.93 -12.38 -36.97
N ASP A 786 18.72 -11.96 -37.31
CA ASP A 786 18.47 -10.68 -37.97
C ASP A 786 18.55 -9.48 -37.02
N LYS A 787 18.67 -8.29 -37.61
CA LYS A 787 18.70 -7.01 -36.87
C LYS A 787 17.44 -6.83 -36.02
N ALA A 788 16.27 -7.22 -36.51
CA ALA A 788 15.01 -7.06 -35.79
C ALA A 788 14.96 -7.90 -34.49
N THR A 789 15.57 -9.08 -34.47
CA THR A 789 15.71 -9.88 -33.25
C THR A 789 16.59 -9.20 -32.23
N LEU A 790 17.73 -8.62 -32.67
CA LEU A 790 18.61 -7.85 -31.77
C LEU A 790 17.89 -6.61 -31.22
N LYS A 791 17.19 -5.84 -32.06
CA LYS A 791 16.35 -4.71 -31.63
C LYS A 791 15.33 -5.13 -30.56
N THR A 792 14.63 -6.24 -30.78
CA THR A 792 13.63 -6.77 -29.84
C THR A 792 14.26 -7.07 -28.48
N PHE A 793 15.43 -7.71 -28.46
CA PHE A 793 16.16 -7.96 -27.22
C PHE A 793 16.51 -6.65 -26.51
N THR A 794 17.02 -5.66 -27.24
CA THR A 794 17.40 -4.35 -26.69
C THR A 794 16.22 -3.62 -26.06
N VAL A 795 15.06 -3.59 -26.72
CA VAL A 795 13.82 -2.99 -26.18
C VAL A 795 13.39 -3.69 -24.88
N LEU A 796 13.46 -5.03 -24.83
CA LEU A 796 13.12 -5.77 -23.61
C LEU A 796 14.12 -5.53 -22.46
N LEU A 797 15.40 -5.30 -22.77
CA LEU A 797 16.45 -5.03 -21.80
C LEU A 797 16.37 -3.61 -21.22
N ALA A 798 15.87 -2.64 -22.00
CA ALA A 798 15.88 -1.22 -21.66
C ALA A 798 15.28 -0.85 -20.28
N PRO A 799 14.17 -1.45 -19.81
CA PRO A 799 13.70 -1.17 -18.45
C PRO A 799 14.66 -1.61 -17.34
N PHE A 800 15.49 -2.63 -17.60
CA PHE A 800 16.36 -3.25 -16.61
C PHE A 800 17.76 -2.63 -16.61
N ALA A 801 18.32 -2.43 -17.80
CA ALA A 801 19.65 -1.88 -18.04
C ALA A 801 19.58 -0.77 -19.11
N PRO A 802 19.02 0.41 -18.77
CA PRO A 802 18.75 1.47 -19.73
C PRO A 802 20.00 1.98 -20.46
N HIS A 803 21.13 2.11 -19.77
CA HIS A 803 22.35 2.68 -20.37
C HIS A 803 22.92 1.74 -21.44
N MET A 804 23.04 0.45 -21.12
CA MET A 804 23.45 -0.62 -22.01
C MET A 804 22.50 -0.77 -23.19
N ALA A 805 21.19 -0.64 -22.95
CA ALA A 805 20.22 -0.72 -24.03
C ALA A 805 20.38 0.43 -25.04
N HIS A 806 20.61 1.66 -24.58
CA HIS A 806 20.90 2.79 -25.48
C HIS A 806 22.21 2.58 -26.26
N GLU A 807 23.28 2.13 -25.61
CA GLU A 807 24.55 1.82 -26.29
C GLU A 807 24.35 0.80 -27.40
N ILE A 808 23.61 -0.28 -27.13
CA ILE A 808 23.30 -1.30 -28.12
C ILE A 808 22.41 -0.74 -29.23
N TRP A 809 21.45 0.12 -28.91
CA TRP A 809 20.54 0.75 -29.86
C TRP A 809 21.31 1.60 -30.88
N ASP A 810 22.25 2.43 -30.40
CA ASP A 810 23.13 3.24 -31.23
C ASP A 810 24.06 2.38 -32.08
N LEU A 811 24.61 1.29 -31.52
CA LEU A 811 25.44 0.34 -32.28
C LEU A 811 24.66 -0.35 -33.40
N LEU A 812 23.36 -0.61 -33.20
CA LEU A 812 22.47 -1.11 -34.25
C LEU A 812 22.20 -0.05 -35.32
N GLY A 813 22.61 1.20 -35.14
CA GLY A 813 22.41 2.30 -36.08
C GLY A 813 20.97 2.82 -36.07
N GLU A 814 20.24 2.61 -34.97
CA GLU A 814 18.94 3.22 -34.75
C GLU A 814 19.12 4.68 -34.31
N LYS A 815 18.19 5.56 -34.70
CA LYS A 815 18.24 6.99 -34.36
C LYS A 815 17.07 7.43 -33.48
N SER A 816 16.07 6.58 -33.32
CA SER A 816 14.93 6.85 -32.45
C SER A 816 15.34 6.72 -30.99
N ASP A 817 14.62 7.42 -30.12
CA ASP A 817 14.73 7.21 -28.69
C ASP A 817 14.09 5.86 -28.32
N ILE A 818 14.89 4.93 -27.81
CA ILE A 818 14.43 3.59 -27.41
C ILE A 818 13.34 3.63 -26.34
N THR A 819 13.25 4.70 -25.53
CA THR A 819 12.20 4.83 -24.52
C THR A 819 10.81 5.06 -25.12
N GLN A 820 10.74 5.48 -26.39
CA GLN A 820 9.49 5.66 -27.14
C GLN A 820 9.10 4.42 -27.96
N GLU A 821 9.95 3.39 -28.00
CA GLU A 821 9.66 2.18 -28.77
C GLU A 821 8.53 1.36 -28.11
N PRO A 822 7.57 0.86 -28.90
CA PRO A 822 6.47 0.09 -28.37
C PRO A 822 6.96 -1.26 -27.82
N TRP A 823 6.35 -1.71 -26.73
CA TRP A 823 6.67 -2.99 -26.13
C TRP A 823 6.33 -4.14 -27.11
N PRO A 824 7.28 -5.04 -27.41
CA PRO A 824 7.06 -6.07 -28.42
C PRO A 824 6.01 -7.10 -27.95
N GLU A 825 5.24 -7.61 -28.91
CA GLU A 825 4.21 -8.63 -28.65
C GLU A 825 4.69 -10.04 -29.01
N HIS A 826 4.21 -11.04 -28.26
CA HIS A 826 4.53 -12.43 -28.55
C HIS A 826 3.40 -13.11 -29.32
N SER A 827 3.74 -13.99 -30.25
CA SER A 827 2.78 -14.87 -30.90
C SER A 827 2.56 -16.12 -30.04
N ASN A 828 1.29 -16.43 -29.74
CA ASN A 828 0.95 -17.69 -29.06
C ASN A 828 1.14 -18.90 -29.97
N GLU A 829 0.90 -18.74 -31.27
CA GLU A 829 1.06 -19.78 -32.29
C GLU A 829 2.52 -20.27 -32.36
N LEU A 830 3.48 -19.34 -32.40
CA LEU A 830 4.91 -19.68 -32.41
C LEU A 830 5.42 -20.27 -31.09
N LEU A 831 4.62 -20.21 -30.01
CA LEU A 831 4.98 -20.76 -28.71
C LEU A 831 4.29 -22.10 -28.44
N GLN A 832 3.42 -22.56 -29.33
CA GLN A 832 2.92 -23.92 -29.28
C GLN A 832 4.05 -24.89 -29.63
N PRO A 833 4.20 -25.99 -28.88
CA PRO A 833 5.14 -27.03 -29.26
C PRO A 833 4.72 -27.58 -30.63
N THR A 834 5.65 -27.66 -31.58
CA THR A 834 5.41 -28.30 -32.88
C THR A 834 5.60 -29.80 -32.82
N GLU A 835 6.28 -30.28 -31.78
CA GLU A 835 6.62 -31.66 -31.54
C GLU A 835 6.42 -32.01 -30.06
N VAL A 836 6.05 -33.26 -29.79
CA VAL A 836 5.86 -33.81 -28.45
C VAL A 836 6.65 -35.10 -28.28
N GLN A 837 7.23 -35.30 -27.10
CA GLN A 837 7.82 -36.58 -26.73
C GLN A 837 6.73 -37.52 -26.23
N LEU A 838 6.54 -38.63 -26.93
CA LEU A 838 5.65 -39.72 -26.54
C LEU A 838 6.44 -40.88 -25.95
N ALA A 839 6.01 -41.36 -24.79
CA ALA A 839 6.48 -42.63 -24.26
C ALA A 839 5.87 -43.79 -25.04
N VAL A 840 6.70 -44.72 -25.55
CA VAL A 840 6.25 -45.87 -26.35
C VAL A 840 6.29 -47.12 -25.50
N PHE A 841 5.12 -47.73 -25.31
CA PHE A 841 4.93 -48.97 -24.57
C PHE A 841 4.61 -50.12 -25.52
N VAL A 842 5.15 -51.30 -25.24
CA VAL A 842 4.71 -52.58 -25.82
C VAL A 842 4.13 -53.37 -24.66
N ASN A 843 2.84 -53.71 -24.76
CA ASN A 843 2.02 -54.15 -23.64
C ASN A 843 2.18 -53.16 -22.45
N GLU A 844 2.47 -53.62 -21.23
CA GLU A 844 2.63 -52.75 -20.06
C GLU A 844 4.05 -52.17 -19.90
N SER A 845 5.00 -52.54 -20.76
CA SER A 845 6.40 -52.17 -20.58
C SER A 845 6.79 -50.97 -21.41
N LEU A 846 7.39 -49.95 -20.78
CA LEU A 846 8.04 -48.84 -21.48
C LEU A 846 9.22 -49.38 -22.29
N VAL A 847 9.22 -49.11 -23.60
CA VAL A 847 10.24 -49.59 -24.54
C VAL A 847 11.14 -48.46 -24.98
N ASP A 848 10.57 -47.29 -25.27
CA ASP A 848 11.32 -46.14 -25.77
C ASP A 848 10.57 -44.81 -25.54
N ARG A 849 11.19 -43.70 -25.96
CA ARG A 849 10.53 -42.41 -26.16
C ARG A 849 10.83 -41.90 -27.55
N MET A 850 9.80 -41.44 -28.26
CA MET A 850 9.95 -40.87 -29.59
C MET A 850 9.39 -39.45 -29.65
N THR A 851 9.97 -38.64 -30.53
CA THR A 851 9.49 -37.29 -30.81
C THR A 851 8.62 -37.33 -32.06
N VAL A 852 7.39 -36.85 -31.98
CA VAL A 852 6.45 -36.78 -33.10
C VAL A 852 5.92 -35.36 -33.27
N GLU A 853 5.50 -34.99 -34.48
CA GLU A 853 4.80 -33.72 -34.70
C GLU A 853 3.48 -33.69 -33.90
N LEU A 854 3.13 -32.54 -33.32
CA LEU A 854 1.93 -32.37 -32.48
C LEU A 854 0.64 -32.73 -33.26
N GLU A 855 0.62 -32.42 -34.57
CA GLU A 855 -0.52 -32.70 -35.46
C GLU A 855 -0.40 -34.05 -36.18
N ALA A 856 0.60 -34.87 -35.85
CA ALA A 856 0.76 -36.19 -36.46
C ALA A 856 -0.50 -37.02 -36.23
N SER A 857 -1.07 -37.51 -37.32
CA SER A 857 -2.21 -38.43 -37.27
C SER A 857 -1.84 -39.67 -36.47
N LYS A 858 -2.83 -40.30 -35.83
CA LYS A 858 -2.63 -41.55 -35.09
C LYS A 858 -1.88 -42.61 -35.90
N THR A 859 -2.11 -42.68 -37.21
CA THR A 859 -1.43 -43.61 -38.12
C THR A 859 0.05 -43.27 -38.26
N GLN A 860 0.41 -42.01 -38.51
CA GLN A 860 1.80 -41.56 -38.60
C GLN A 860 2.58 -41.83 -37.30
N VAL A 861 1.96 -41.59 -36.15
CA VAL A 861 2.55 -41.88 -34.83
C VAL A 861 2.81 -43.38 -34.66
N ILE A 862 1.91 -44.25 -35.11
CA ILE A 862 2.09 -45.71 -35.05
C ILE A 862 3.21 -46.16 -35.98
N ASP A 863 3.23 -45.67 -37.21
CA ASP A 863 4.22 -46.04 -38.22
C ASP A 863 5.64 -45.68 -37.73
N GLN A 864 5.80 -44.46 -37.21
CA GLN A 864 7.07 -44.00 -36.65
C GLN A 864 7.50 -44.82 -35.42
N ALA A 865 6.56 -45.22 -34.56
CA ALA A 865 6.86 -46.08 -33.41
C ALA A 865 7.30 -47.49 -33.82
N LEU A 866 6.67 -48.06 -34.84
CA LEU A 866 7.03 -49.38 -35.38
C LEU A 866 8.37 -49.35 -36.13
N GLU A 867 8.87 -48.18 -36.52
CA GLU A 867 10.18 -48.04 -37.13
C GLU A 867 11.34 -48.08 -36.13
N LEU A 868 11.08 -47.77 -34.85
CA LEU A 868 12.08 -47.78 -33.78
C LEU A 868 12.68 -49.17 -33.61
N LYS A 869 14.02 -49.24 -33.59
CA LYS A 869 14.74 -50.52 -33.43
C LYS A 869 14.33 -51.26 -32.15
N SER A 870 14.23 -50.53 -31.04
CA SER A 870 13.80 -51.05 -29.72
C SER A 870 12.40 -51.69 -29.75
N VAL A 871 11.48 -51.10 -30.51
CA VAL A 871 10.12 -51.62 -30.71
C VAL A 871 10.12 -52.79 -31.69
N LYS A 872 10.85 -52.71 -32.81
CA LYS A 872 11.02 -53.81 -33.77
C LYS A 872 11.58 -55.06 -33.10
N ASP A 873 12.60 -54.90 -32.26
CA ASP A 873 13.24 -56.01 -31.56
C ASP A 873 12.27 -56.75 -30.61
N ARG A 874 11.30 -56.03 -30.01
CA ARG A 874 10.28 -56.63 -29.12
C ARG A 874 9.06 -57.16 -29.84
N THR A 875 8.74 -56.63 -31.02
CA THR A 875 7.47 -56.93 -31.73
C THR A 875 7.68 -57.77 -33.00
N GLY A 876 8.94 -57.98 -33.40
CA GLY A 876 9.30 -58.61 -34.67
C GLY A 876 8.87 -57.80 -35.90
N GLY A 877 8.55 -56.51 -35.73
CA GLY A 877 8.00 -55.66 -36.79
C GLY A 877 6.54 -55.96 -37.15
N LYS A 878 5.82 -56.74 -36.34
CA LYS A 878 4.39 -57.03 -36.55
C LYS A 878 3.53 -55.83 -36.14
N SER A 879 2.40 -55.63 -36.83
CA SER A 879 1.37 -54.67 -36.40
C SER A 879 0.71 -55.13 -35.09
N ALA A 880 0.40 -54.18 -34.21
CA ALA A 880 -0.24 -54.46 -32.92
C ALA A 880 -1.73 -54.81 -33.08
N ASP A 881 -2.24 -55.71 -32.24
CA ASP A 881 -3.65 -56.11 -32.24
C ASP A 881 -4.56 -54.97 -31.74
N ARG A 882 -4.04 -54.17 -30.80
CA ARG A 882 -4.74 -53.00 -30.27
C ARG A 882 -3.75 -51.88 -29.97
N VAL A 883 -4.15 -50.65 -30.29
CA VAL A 883 -3.34 -49.45 -30.02
C VAL A 883 -4.10 -48.47 -29.14
N VAL A 884 -3.47 -48.10 -28.02
CA VAL A 884 -3.91 -46.98 -27.18
C VAL A 884 -2.97 -45.80 -27.41
N HIS A 885 -3.49 -44.75 -28.02
CA HIS A 885 -2.77 -43.51 -28.22
C HIS A 885 -3.40 -42.44 -27.32
N VAL A 886 -2.61 -41.91 -26.38
CA VAL A 886 -2.97 -40.73 -25.58
C VAL A 886 -2.16 -39.57 -26.15
N PRO A 887 -2.80 -38.63 -26.87
CA PRO A 887 -2.10 -37.49 -27.46
C PRO A 887 -1.19 -36.78 -26.44
N ASP A 888 -0.03 -36.36 -26.90
CA ASP A 888 1.01 -35.61 -26.14
C ASP A 888 1.60 -36.34 -24.92
N ARG A 889 1.29 -37.63 -24.72
CA ARG A 889 1.75 -38.39 -23.55
C ARG A 889 2.37 -39.73 -23.89
N LEU A 890 1.61 -40.64 -24.52
CA LEU A 890 2.09 -42.01 -24.76
C LEU A 890 1.39 -42.72 -25.93
N LEU A 891 2.10 -43.70 -26.47
CA LEU A 891 1.58 -44.71 -27.40
C LEU A 891 1.81 -46.09 -26.79
N LYS A 892 0.76 -46.92 -26.73
CA LYS A 892 0.84 -48.30 -26.24
C LYS A 892 0.37 -49.27 -27.31
N LEU A 893 1.29 -50.11 -27.75
CA LEU A 893 1.12 -51.17 -28.73
C LEU A 893 0.85 -52.48 -27.98
N ILE A 894 -0.38 -53.00 -28.07
CA ILE A 894 -0.82 -54.19 -27.34
C ILE A 894 -0.83 -55.36 -28.31
N TYR A 895 -0.09 -56.42 -27.96
CA TYR A 895 -0.05 -57.69 -28.67
C TYR A 895 -0.67 -58.75 -27.76
N THR A 896 -1.67 -59.45 -28.27
CA THR A 896 -2.25 -60.61 -27.59
C THR A 896 -1.24 -61.75 -27.63
N GLU A 897 -0.75 -62.15 -26.46
CA GLU A 897 0.12 -63.30 -26.34
C GLU A 897 -0.65 -64.55 -26.78
N SER A 898 -0.26 -65.12 -27.92
CA SER A 898 -0.57 -66.51 -28.23
C SER A 898 0.23 -67.40 -27.26
N GLY A 899 -0.41 -67.68 -26.12
CA GLY A 899 -0.05 -68.61 -25.06
C GLY A 899 1.40 -69.10 -25.00
N GLN A 900 2.19 -68.53 -24.09
CA GLN A 900 3.20 -69.28 -23.33
C GLN A 900 3.17 -68.86 -21.85
N GLU A 901 3.48 -69.83 -21.00
CA GLU A 901 3.09 -69.97 -19.61
C GLU A 901 3.62 -68.90 -18.65
N LYS A 902 2.81 -68.63 -17.61
CA LYS A 902 3.16 -67.83 -16.44
C LYS A 902 4.34 -68.45 -15.68
N GLU A 903 5.52 -67.84 -15.78
CA GLU A 903 6.53 -67.96 -14.72
C GLU A 903 6.18 -67.00 -13.57
N GLN A 904 5.98 -67.57 -12.38
CA GLN A 904 5.77 -66.80 -11.15
C GLN A 904 7.04 -65.99 -10.80
N PRO A 905 6.91 -64.75 -10.32
CA PRO A 905 8.05 -63.94 -9.94
C PRO A 905 8.69 -64.48 -8.64
N PRO A 906 10.03 -64.43 -8.50
CA PRO A 906 10.70 -64.80 -7.27
C PRO A 906 10.43 -63.75 -6.17
N GLU A 907 10.19 -64.24 -4.95
CA GLU A 907 10.07 -63.44 -3.72
C GLU A 907 11.29 -62.53 -3.54
N LYS A 908 11.04 -61.22 -3.40
CA LYS A 908 12.06 -60.26 -2.95
C LYS A 908 11.80 -59.86 -1.50
N SER A 909 12.82 -60.17 -0.70
CA SER A 909 13.08 -59.76 0.68
C SER A 909 12.82 -58.27 0.93
N ALA A 910 12.15 -58.00 2.04
CA ALA A 910 11.95 -56.69 2.60
C ALA A 910 13.25 -56.09 3.17
N GLU A 911 13.63 -54.91 2.68
CA GLU A 911 14.37 -53.91 3.45
C GLU A 911 13.86 -52.50 3.07
N PRO A 912 13.91 -51.53 3.99
CA PRO A 912 12.96 -50.42 4.06
C PRO A 912 13.45 -49.20 3.26
N PHE A 913 12.52 -48.57 2.53
CA PHE A 913 12.75 -47.25 1.92
C PHE A 913 12.07 -46.16 2.75
N PHE A 914 12.79 -45.05 2.86
CA PHE A 914 12.59 -43.87 3.71
C PHE A 914 11.20 -43.22 3.68
N ASP A 915 10.79 -42.73 4.85
CA ASP A 915 9.63 -41.88 5.12
C ASP A 915 9.86 -40.45 4.58
N PRO A 916 8.97 -39.89 3.73
CA PRO A 916 9.08 -38.53 3.22
C PRO A 916 8.47 -37.44 4.13
N ASN A 917 8.18 -37.73 5.41
CA ASN A 917 7.78 -36.74 6.42
C ASN A 917 8.82 -36.57 7.56
N MET A 918 10.10 -36.45 7.20
CA MET A 918 11.11 -35.77 8.00
C MET A 918 11.68 -34.57 7.24
#